data_AF-A0A952QW39-F1
#
_entry.id   AF-A0A952QW39-F1
#
_cell.length_a   1.000
_cell.length_b   1.000
_cell.length_c   1.000
_cell.angle_alpha   90.00
_cell.angle_beta   90.00
_cell.angle_gamma   90.00
#
_symmetry.space_group_name_H-M   'P 1'
#
loop_
_entity.id
_entity.type
_entity.pdbx_description
1 polymer ?
#
loop_
_entity_poly.entity_id
_entity_poly.type
_entity_poly.pdbx_seq_one_letter_code
_entity_poly.pdbx_strand_id
1 'polypeptide(L)'
;MNDIPDLGLHDAVLFDLDGVLTPTAEVHRAAWRELFAPYLASRGAAPYQESDYFEHLDGRQRYDGVAALLASRGLSLPRGAPDDPPEAETVCGLGNRKNAVFQQVLDEEGVAPFAGAVALVDALIAAGVTVAVVSGSRNARTVLAAAGLTARFPLVVGGIEAAELSLASKPAPDAFLHAAAVLGVEPAHAVVIEDAIAGVAAGRAGGFGLIVGVGTDASAPALREAGADIVVADLAPLAERVTGGGVDRERWPAHEWRLVEKRPPTGVDGVGETLFALGNGYLGLRGNSEEGGPAHEHGTFINGFFEAWEIEYPEAAYGFATAGQTIVNVPDAKTIRLSADGERLDLATADLEEYERSLDLRSGTLLRRLVWRTAAGKRLEVASTRLASFERRNLALITYRVTALDAPAHVELESLLVNRQDGEGEFAARRRAAGLDPRRSDELAGRVLVPTAQTLGEDRVGLAFETRRSRLGVAALVEHTPAGETTVHPDRSVTRFAFDLPAGESVTVVKKAVYLDGVGLGGDELLAAAGELMDGVPGVAVVIEEQRAWCAGFWERADVRVHAGPQGERGDDGYGAGAADDTAATPATATEPAPRPMPVSAMQRALQQAIRWNVFQLAQAAARADGRGVSAKGVSGSGYSGHYFWDTEVFVLPFLAYAMPAAARSTLELRHALLPAARRRAAVMSLAGALFAWRTIAGEEASAYYPAGTAQYHIDADVAYAVLRYAGVTGDEEFLLGPGAEILVETARMWRSLGFFSERDGRFHLHSVTGPDEYSAVVNDNFYTNAMARLNLERAADVAERRPGLLDTTPAEVAEWRRAAAAMALPFDERLGVNAQDAEFLSRQRWDLAATPREKRPLLLHYHPLVIYRHQVLKQTDLVLAEFLLGSRFSAEQKRRDFEYYDPLTTGDSTLSAAVQSIMAAEVGYQRRAYRHFRRMLWTDLANLHANTADGVHVAAMGGTWLALVCGFGGLRDDAGELRFDPRLPAGWSALEFRLGWRGSALRVKLSRASIGFRLLDGAPVPVRVRGEAFVVDGEVKVTLADQGPVLD
;
A
#
# COMPACT_ATOMS: atom_id res chain seq x y z
N MET A 1 -20.37 4.90 -18.80
CA MET A 1 -18.92 4.65 -18.95
C MET A 1 -18.20 4.37 -17.61
N ASN A 2 -18.86 4.46 -16.45
CA ASN A 2 -18.22 4.31 -15.13
C ASN A 2 -17.99 2.86 -14.63
N ASP A 3 -18.29 1.82 -15.43
CA ASP A 3 -18.25 0.40 -15.00
C ASP A 3 -17.10 -0.42 -15.64
N ILE A 4 -16.09 0.21 -16.23
CA ILE A 4 -14.95 -0.51 -16.85
C ILE A 4 -13.83 -0.71 -15.79
N PRO A 5 -13.45 -1.95 -15.43
CA PRO A 5 -12.47 -2.23 -14.39
C PRO A 5 -11.02 -1.97 -14.84
N ASP A 6 -10.15 -1.60 -13.90
CA ASP A 6 -8.70 -1.52 -14.12
C ASP A 6 -8.09 -2.92 -14.06
N LEU A 7 -7.76 -3.47 -15.23
CA LEU A 7 -7.11 -4.79 -15.34
C LEU A 7 -5.68 -4.79 -14.78
N GLY A 8 -5.06 -3.62 -14.61
CA GLY A 8 -3.75 -3.41 -14.00
C GLY A 8 -3.65 -3.78 -12.52
N LEU A 9 -4.78 -4.04 -11.87
CA LEU A 9 -4.91 -4.54 -10.50
C LEU A 9 -4.76 -6.06 -10.37
N HIS A 10 -4.77 -6.78 -11.50
CA HIS A 10 -4.67 -8.24 -11.53
C HIS A 10 -3.23 -8.67 -11.78
N ASP A 11 -2.90 -9.89 -11.35
CA ASP A 11 -1.55 -10.45 -11.49
C ASP A 11 -1.30 -10.97 -12.92
N ALA A 12 -2.37 -11.43 -13.59
CA ALA A 12 -2.32 -11.85 -14.98
C ALA A 12 -3.61 -11.57 -15.77
N VAL A 13 -3.48 -11.50 -17.09
CA VAL A 13 -4.61 -11.48 -18.03
C VAL A 13 -4.39 -12.58 -19.08
N LEU A 14 -5.34 -13.51 -19.15
CA LEU A 14 -5.36 -14.64 -20.07
C LEU A 14 -6.30 -14.33 -21.22
N PHE A 15 -5.78 -14.27 -22.43
CA PHE A 15 -6.53 -13.93 -23.63
C PHE A 15 -6.88 -15.19 -24.41
N ASP A 16 -8.12 -15.33 -24.84
CA ASP A 16 -8.37 -16.10 -26.05
C ASP A 16 -7.70 -15.41 -27.26
N LEU A 17 -7.49 -16.17 -28.33
CA LEU A 17 -6.84 -15.69 -29.54
C LEU A 17 -7.85 -15.27 -30.61
N ASP A 18 -8.80 -16.15 -30.87
CA ASP A 18 -9.73 -16.05 -31.99
C ASP A 18 -10.88 -15.12 -31.57
N GLY A 19 -11.15 -14.05 -32.32
CA GLY A 19 -12.19 -13.08 -31.99
C GLY A 19 -11.86 -12.10 -30.85
N VAL A 20 -10.80 -12.36 -30.06
CA VAL A 20 -10.30 -11.46 -29.01
C VAL A 20 -9.03 -10.70 -29.41
N LEU A 21 -7.96 -11.40 -29.79
CA LEU A 21 -6.69 -10.77 -30.22
C LEU A 21 -6.65 -10.57 -31.74
N THR A 22 -7.32 -11.45 -32.48
CA THR A 22 -7.29 -11.48 -33.95
C THR A 22 -8.67 -11.80 -34.53
N PRO A 23 -9.02 -11.30 -35.74
CA PRO A 23 -10.33 -11.55 -36.37
C PRO A 23 -10.49 -12.97 -36.95
N THR A 24 -9.65 -13.93 -36.55
CA THR A 24 -9.62 -15.30 -37.11
C THR A 24 -10.88 -16.12 -36.83
N ALA A 25 -11.74 -15.70 -35.89
CA ALA A 25 -13.03 -16.34 -35.66
C ALA A 25 -13.88 -16.42 -36.94
N GLU A 26 -13.89 -15.37 -37.77
CA GLU A 26 -14.62 -15.36 -39.04
C GLU A 26 -14.02 -16.34 -40.06
N VAL A 27 -12.69 -16.43 -40.10
CA VAL A 27 -11.97 -17.38 -40.95
C VAL A 27 -12.26 -18.83 -40.51
N HIS A 28 -12.30 -19.07 -39.20
CA HIS A 28 -12.72 -20.35 -38.64
C HIS A 28 -14.16 -20.70 -39.03
N ARG A 29 -15.09 -19.75 -38.91
CA ARG A 29 -16.51 -19.94 -39.27
C ARG A 29 -16.69 -20.28 -40.75
N ALA A 30 -15.99 -19.55 -41.63
CA ALA A 30 -16.01 -19.80 -43.07
C ALA A 30 -15.50 -21.22 -43.40
N ALA A 31 -14.35 -21.62 -42.84
CA ALA A 31 -13.75 -22.93 -43.07
C ALA A 31 -14.62 -24.09 -42.52
N TRP A 32 -15.32 -23.89 -41.40
CA TRP A 32 -16.28 -24.88 -40.90
C TRP A 32 -17.50 -25.03 -41.80
N ARG A 33 -18.05 -23.92 -42.30
CA ARG A 33 -19.17 -23.94 -43.25
C ARG A 33 -18.78 -24.63 -44.55
N GLU A 34 -17.59 -24.33 -45.07
CA GLU A 34 -17.06 -24.96 -46.28
C GLU A 34 -16.86 -26.47 -46.12
N LEU A 35 -16.48 -26.92 -44.91
CA LEU A 35 -16.46 -28.35 -44.59
C LEU A 35 -17.88 -28.94 -44.50
N PHE A 36 -18.73 -28.41 -43.61
CA PHE A 36 -19.93 -29.10 -43.17
C PHE A 36 -21.14 -28.91 -44.09
N ALA A 37 -21.26 -27.79 -44.80
CA ALA A 37 -22.37 -27.59 -45.73
C ALA A 37 -22.42 -28.68 -46.82
N PRO A 38 -21.34 -28.98 -47.57
CA PRO A 38 -21.35 -30.07 -48.53
C PRO A 38 -21.35 -31.45 -47.84
N TYR A 39 -20.67 -31.61 -46.71
CA TYR A 39 -20.57 -32.89 -46.02
C TYR A 39 -21.94 -33.38 -45.48
N LEU A 40 -22.67 -32.54 -44.76
CA LEU A 40 -23.99 -32.90 -44.22
C LEU A 40 -25.03 -33.12 -45.34
N ALA A 41 -24.97 -32.31 -46.40
CA ALA A 41 -25.81 -32.49 -47.58
C ALA A 41 -25.59 -33.87 -48.24
N SER A 42 -24.32 -34.30 -48.37
CA SER A 42 -24.00 -35.62 -48.93
C SER A 42 -24.50 -36.80 -48.09
N ARG A 43 -24.75 -36.58 -46.78
CA ARG A 43 -25.22 -37.59 -45.82
C ARG A 43 -26.74 -37.55 -45.60
N GLY A 44 -27.47 -36.64 -46.26
CA GLY A 44 -28.91 -36.46 -46.05
C GLY A 44 -29.28 -35.96 -44.65
N ALA A 45 -28.32 -35.34 -43.94
CA ALA A 45 -28.54 -34.78 -42.61
C ALA A 45 -29.09 -33.34 -42.70
N ALA A 46 -29.60 -32.82 -41.59
CA ALA A 46 -30.06 -31.42 -41.53
C ALA A 46 -28.91 -30.47 -41.92
N PRO A 47 -29.17 -29.45 -42.77
CA PRO A 47 -28.12 -28.59 -43.32
C PRO A 47 -27.46 -27.76 -42.22
N TYR A 48 -26.15 -27.50 -42.41
CA TYR A 48 -25.38 -26.62 -41.53
C TYR A 48 -26.04 -25.24 -41.46
N GLN A 49 -26.33 -24.78 -40.24
CA GLN A 49 -26.82 -23.44 -39.94
C GLN A 49 -25.69 -22.61 -39.32
N GLU A 50 -25.76 -21.29 -39.42
CA GLU A 50 -24.79 -20.41 -38.75
C GLU A 50 -24.83 -20.58 -37.22
N SER A 51 -25.99 -20.93 -36.63
CA SER A 51 -26.11 -21.22 -35.19
C SER A 51 -25.29 -22.46 -34.75
N ASP A 52 -25.03 -23.41 -35.66
CA ASP A 52 -24.25 -24.61 -35.36
C ASP A 52 -22.81 -24.30 -34.96
N TYR A 53 -22.27 -23.18 -35.48
CA TYR A 53 -20.95 -22.70 -35.09
C TYR A 53 -20.93 -22.41 -33.59
N PHE A 54 -21.83 -21.55 -33.13
CA PHE A 54 -21.89 -21.10 -31.74
C PHE A 54 -22.29 -22.22 -30.77
N GLU A 55 -23.17 -23.12 -31.18
CA GLU A 55 -23.67 -24.18 -30.30
C GLU A 55 -22.70 -25.37 -30.14
N HIS A 56 -21.90 -25.68 -31.17
CA HIS A 56 -21.17 -26.94 -31.23
C HIS A 56 -19.67 -26.82 -31.53
N LEU A 57 -19.21 -25.71 -32.11
CA LEU A 57 -17.85 -25.59 -32.64
C LEU A 57 -17.02 -24.51 -31.93
N ASP A 58 -17.65 -23.39 -31.58
CA ASP A 58 -16.99 -22.19 -31.09
C ASP A 58 -16.31 -22.41 -29.72
N GLY A 59 -15.08 -21.92 -29.59
CA GLY A 59 -14.23 -22.12 -28.41
C GLY A 59 -13.78 -23.57 -28.13
N ARG A 60 -14.14 -24.57 -28.94
CA ARG A 60 -13.78 -25.99 -28.68
C ARG A 60 -12.54 -26.45 -29.45
N GLN A 61 -11.91 -27.52 -28.96
CA GLN A 61 -10.86 -28.20 -29.72
C GLN A 61 -11.45 -28.80 -31.01
N ARG A 62 -10.67 -28.72 -32.09
CA ARG A 62 -11.09 -29.05 -33.46
C ARG A 62 -11.86 -30.37 -33.59
N TYR A 63 -11.31 -31.47 -33.07
CA TYR A 63 -11.92 -32.79 -33.24
C TYR A 63 -13.14 -32.99 -32.35
N ASP A 64 -13.14 -32.39 -31.15
CA ASP A 64 -14.29 -32.45 -30.25
C ASP A 64 -15.47 -31.64 -30.80
N GLY A 65 -15.19 -30.51 -31.48
CA GLY A 65 -16.20 -29.76 -32.23
C GLY A 65 -16.82 -30.57 -33.37
N VAL A 66 -16.00 -31.27 -34.17
CA VAL A 66 -16.49 -32.18 -35.22
C VAL A 66 -17.38 -33.26 -34.62
N ALA A 67 -16.94 -33.92 -33.55
CA ALA A 67 -17.72 -34.96 -32.89
C ALA A 67 -19.05 -34.42 -32.35
N ALA A 68 -19.05 -33.24 -31.72
CA ALA A 68 -20.23 -32.61 -31.16
C ALA A 68 -21.27 -32.26 -32.24
N LEU A 69 -20.85 -31.68 -33.37
CA LEU A 69 -21.75 -31.34 -34.46
C LEU A 69 -22.32 -32.59 -35.15
N LEU A 70 -21.49 -33.61 -35.38
CA LEU A 70 -21.98 -34.87 -35.96
C LEU A 70 -23.02 -35.53 -35.03
N ALA A 71 -22.74 -35.56 -33.73
CA ALA A 71 -23.65 -36.12 -32.73
C ALA A 71 -24.99 -35.38 -32.69
N SER A 72 -25.01 -34.05 -32.83
CA SER A 72 -26.26 -33.27 -32.88
C SER A 72 -27.11 -33.57 -34.11
N ARG A 73 -26.54 -34.24 -35.12
CA ARG A 73 -27.24 -34.75 -36.32
C ARG A 73 -27.45 -36.25 -36.31
N GLY A 74 -27.19 -36.93 -35.18
CA GLY A 74 -27.30 -38.39 -35.06
C GLY A 74 -26.26 -39.15 -35.89
N LEU A 75 -25.20 -38.48 -36.35
CA LEU A 75 -24.11 -39.07 -37.10
C LEU A 75 -22.98 -39.46 -36.14
N SER A 76 -22.36 -40.61 -36.39
CA SER A 76 -21.18 -41.07 -35.66
C SER A 76 -20.13 -41.56 -36.64
N LEU A 77 -18.89 -41.10 -36.43
CA LEU A 77 -17.71 -41.57 -37.14
C LEU A 77 -16.70 -42.13 -36.13
N PRO A 78 -15.86 -43.08 -36.52
CA PRO A 78 -14.67 -43.42 -35.74
C PRO A 78 -13.84 -42.16 -35.46
N ARG A 79 -13.26 -42.04 -34.27
CA ARG A 79 -12.44 -40.88 -33.89
C ARG A 79 -11.27 -40.67 -34.88
N GLY A 80 -10.64 -41.76 -35.31
CA GLY A 80 -9.46 -41.71 -36.19
C GLY A 80 -8.17 -41.38 -35.44
N ALA A 81 -7.08 -41.25 -36.19
CA ALA A 81 -5.79 -40.81 -35.69
C ALA A 81 -5.49 -39.36 -36.12
N PRO A 82 -4.75 -38.55 -35.33
CA PRO A 82 -4.48 -37.14 -35.67
C PRO A 82 -3.74 -36.93 -37.01
N ASP A 83 -3.03 -37.95 -37.50
CA ASP A 83 -2.33 -38.00 -38.79
C ASP A 83 -3.19 -38.53 -39.95
N ASP A 84 -4.47 -38.83 -39.69
CA ASP A 84 -5.42 -39.19 -40.75
C ASP A 84 -5.44 -38.11 -41.84
N PRO A 85 -5.35 -38.51 -43.12
CA PRO A 85 -5.38 -37.55 -44.21
C PRO A 85 -6.76 -36.83 -44.27
N PRO A 86 -6.85 -35.60 -44.79
CA PRO A 86 -8.11 -34.86 -44.93
C PRO A 86 -9.25 -35.63 -45.61
N GLU A 87 -8.93 -36.62 -46.44
CA GLU A 87 -9.87 -37.46 -47.16
C GLU A 87 -10.45 -38.60 -46.30
N ALA A 88 -9.88 -38.89 -45.13
CA ALA A 88 -10.33 -39.96 -44.25
C ALA A 88 -11.71 -39.66 -43.64
N GLU A 89 -12.58 -40.67 -43.62
CA GLU A 89 -13.92 -40.60 -43.03
C GLU A 89 -13.89 -40.90 -41.53
N THR A 90 -13.09 -40.11 -40.82
CA THR A 90 -12.96 -40.11 -39.36
C THR A 90 -13.16 -38.69 -38.82
N VAL A 91 -13.40 -38.56 -37.51
CA VAL A 91 -13.47 -37.24 -36.86
C VAL A 91 -12.18 -36.45 -37.08
N CYS A 92 -11.02 -37.11 -36.97
CA CYS A 92 -9.71 -36.51 -37.23
C CYS A 92 -9.53 -36.10 -38.71
N GLY A 93 -9.93 -36.93 -39.66
CA GLY A 93 -9.85 -36.62 -41.10
C GLY A 93 -10.67 -35.39 -41.49
N LEU A 94 -11.93 -35.30 -41.04
CA LEU A 94 -12.77 -34.11 -41.28
C LEU A 94 -12.20 -32.85 -40.62
N GLY A 95 -11.67 -32.97 -39.39
CA GLY A 95 -10.97 -31.87 -38.74
C GLY A 95 -9.75 -31.41 -39.56
N ASN A 96 -8.95 -32.35 -40.07
CA ASN A 96 -7.78 -32.05 -40.89
C ASN A 96 -8.16 -31.40 -42.23
N ARG A 97 -9.31 -31.76 -42.81
CA ARG A 97 -9.91 -31.09 -43.98
C ARG A 97 -10.23 -29.62 -43.72
N LYS A 98 -10.90 -29.31 -42.59
CA LYS A 98 -11.11 -27.90 -42.18
C LYS A 98 -9.79 -27.15 -42.00
N ASN A 99 -8.77 -27.83 -41.47
CA ASN A 99 -7.48 -27.19 -41.22
C ASN A 99 -6.77 -26.78 -42.51
N ALA A 100 -6.85 -27.61 -43.56
CA ALA A 100 -6.26 -27.28 -44.85
C ALA A 100 -6.86 -25.97 -45.42
N VAL A 101 -8.20 -25.84 -45.37
CA VAL A 101 -8.91 -24.62 -45.77
C VAL A 101 -8.46 -23.42 -44.94
N PHE A 102 -8.40 -23.56 -43.62
CA PHE A 102 -7.96 -22.48 -42.74
C PHE A 102 -6.52 -22.03 -43.00
N GLN A 103 -5.59 -22.98 -43.18
CA GLN A 103 -4.18 -22.67 -43.40
C GLN A 103 -3.98 -21.96 -44.74
N GLN A 104 -4.72 -22.36 -45.78
CA GLN A 104 -4.68 -21.68 -47.06
C GLN A 104 -5.09 -20.21 -46.94
N VAL A 105 -6.21 -19.92 -46.26
CA VAL A 105 -6.66 -18.53 -46.06
C VAL A 105 -5.65 -17.73 -45.25
N LEU A 106 -5.05 -18.32 -44.20
CA LEU A 106 -4.06 -17.65 -43.38
C LEU A 106 -2.76 -17.34 -44.16
N ASP A 107 -2.31 -18.26 -45.02
CA ASP A 107 -1.10 -18.11 -45.82
C ASP A 107 -1.29 -17.10 -46.98
N GLU A 108 -2.48 -17.03 -47.57
CA GLU A 108 -2.80 -16.14 -48.69
C GLU A 108 -3.17 -14.71 -48.25
N GLU A 109 -3.98 -14.57 -47.20
CA GLU A 109 -4.56 -13.28 -46.79
C GLU A 109 -3.87 -12.65 -45.57
N GLY A 110 -3.13 -13.46 -44.79
CA GLY A 110 -2.53 -13.02 -43.52
C GLY A 110 -3.57 -12.69 -42.43
N VAL A 111 -3.11 -12.16 -41.30
CA VAL A 111 -4.01 -11.69 -40.23
C VAL A 111 -3.44 -10.48 -39.51
N ALA A 112 -4.21 -9.40 -39.43
CA ALA A 112 -3.89 -8.24 -38.60
C ALA A 112 -4.60 -8.35 -37.23
N PRO A 113 -3.91 -8.08 -36.11
CA PRO A 113 -4.53 -8.10 -34.79
C PRO A 113 -5.47 -6.90 -34.58
N PHE A 114 -6.41 -7.02 -33.64
CA PHE A 114 -7.27 -5.91 -33.26
C PHE A 114 -6.46 -4.81 -32.55
N ALA A 115 -6.58 -3.57 -33.00
CA ALA A 115 -5.81 -2.44 -32.45
C ALA A 115 -6.05 -2.23 -30.94
N GLY A 116 -7.31 -2.34 -30.49
CA GLY A 116 -7.67 -2.24 -29.07
C GLY A 116 -7.06 -3.35 -28.22
N ALA A 117 -6.96 -4.57 -28.76
CA ALA A 117 -6.34 -5.70 -28.09
C ALA A 117 -4.83 -5.50 -27.91
N VAL A 118 -4.13 -5.02 -28.96
CA VAL A 118 -2.69 -4.70 -28.89
C VAL A 118 -2.43 -3.60 -27.86
N ALA A 119 -3.25 -2.53 -27.87
CA ALA A 119 -3.13 -1.44 -26.92
C ALA A 119 -3.29 -1.92 -25.46
N LEU A 120 -4.24 -2.81 -25.20
CA LEU A 120 -4.46 -3.38 -23.87
C LEU A 120 -3.27 -4.26 -23.44
N VAL A 121 -2.80 -5.15 -24.30
CA VAL A 121 -1.64 -6.02 -24.01
C VAL A 121 -0.40 -5.19 -23.68
N ASP A 122 -0.10 -4.17 -24.48
CA ASP A 122 1.06 -3.31 -24.26
C ASP A 122 0.92 -2.50 -22.96
N ALA A 123 -0.27 -2.01 -22.63
CA ALA A 123 -0.55 -1.32 -21.37
C ALA A 123 -0.38 -2.25 -20.15
N LEU A 124 -0.85 -3.49 -20.24
CA LEU A 124 -0.70 -4.51 -19.18
C LEU A 124 0.78 -4.88 -18.96
N ILE A 125 1.54 -5.12 -20.03
CA ILE A 125 2.97 -5.41 -19.96
C ILE A 125 3.72 -4.23 -19.35
N ALA A 126 3.41 -2.99 -19.77
CA ALA A 126 4.02 -1.78 -19.21
C ALA A 126 3.66 -1.58 -17.73
N ALA A 127 2.46 -2.00 -17.31
CA ALA A 127 2.07 -2.04 -15.90
C ALA A 127 2.75 -3.18 -15.12
N GLY A 128 3.40 -4.14 -15.79
CA GLY A 128 4.00 -5.32 -15.17
C GLY A 128 2.98 -6.40 -14.80
N VAL A 129 1.84 -6.43 -15.49
CA VAL A 129 0.88 -7.53 -15.46
C VAL A 129 1.32 -8.61 -16.45
N THR A 130 1.25 -9.87 -16.03
CA THR A 130 1.67 -10.98 -16.90
C THR A 130 0.56 -11.31 -17.90
N VAL A 131 0.91 -11.60 -19.15
CA VAL A 131 -0.08 -11.92 -20.19
C VAL A 131 0.20 -13.29 -20.81
N ALA A 132 -0.85 -14.03 -21.14
CA ALA A 132 -0.75 -15.31 -21.83
C ALA A 132 -1.92 -15.50 -22.80
N VAL A 133 -1.70 -16.37 -23.79
CA VAL A 133 -2.74 -16.80 -24.74
C VAL A 133 -3.21 -18.19 -24.37
N VAL A 134 -4.52 -18.40 -24.33
CA VAL A 134 -5.17 -19.69 -24.09
C VAL A 134 -6.21 -19.91 -25.18
N SER A 135 -5.94 -20.80 -26.13
CA SER A 135 -6.82 -21.04 -27.28
C SER A 135 -7.01 -22.55 -27.52
N GLY A 136 -8.22 -22.94 -27.93
CA GLY A 136 -8.52 -24.31 -28.37
C GLY A 136 -7.91 -24.66 -29.74
N SER A 137 -7.36 -23.68 -30.46
CA SER A 137 -6.82 -23.84 -31.80
C SER A 137 -5.42 -24.46 -31.77
N ARG A 138 -5.22 -25.52 -32.57
CA ARG A 138 -3.88 -26.08 -32.84
C ARG A 138 -2.99 -25.12 -33.64
N ASN A 139 -3.55 -24.03 -34.17
CA ASN A 139 -2.84 -23.05 -35.01
C ASN A 139 -2.44 -21.79 -34.23
N ALA A 140 -2.62 -21.77 -32.90
CA ALA A 140 -2.45 -20.57 -32.09
C ALA A 140 -1.10 -19.87 -32.28
N ARG A 141 0.00 -20.63 -32.28
CA ARG A 141 1.35 -20.07 -32.51
C ARG A 141 1.53 -19.50 -33.90
N THR A 142 1.00 -20.17 -34.93
CA THR A 142 1.07 -19.73 -36.32
C THR A 142 0.30 -18.44 -36.52
N VAL A 143 -0.91 -18.33 -35.95
CA VAL A 143 -1.72 -17.11 -35.99
C VAL A 143 -1.02 -15.96 -35.25
N LEU A 144 -0.44 -16.21 -34.07
CA LEU A 144 0.34 -15.19 -33.34
C LEU A 144 1.56 -14.71 -34.14
N ALA A 145 2.23 -15.60 -34.86
CA ALA A 145 3.36 -15.25 -35.72
C ALA A 145 2.91 -14.39 -36.91
N ALA A 146 1.83 -14.79 -37.60
CA ALA A 146 1.25 -14.04 -38.70
C ALA A 146 0.74 -12.65 -38.26
N ALA A 147 0.21 -12.54 -37.04
CA ALA A 147 -0.24 -11.28 -36.44
C ALA A 147 0.90 -10.41 -35.86
N GLY A 148 2.14 -10.89 -35.82
CA GLY A 148 3.27 -10.17 -35.21
C GLY A 148 3.19 -10.02 -33.69
N LEU A 149 2.49 -10.93 -32.99
CA LEU A 149 2.25 -10.87 -31.54
C LEU A 149 3.13 -11.82 -30.72
N THR A 150 3.92 -12.72 -31.33
CA THR A 150 4.70 -13.75 -30.63
C THR A 150 5.57 -13.21 -29.49
N ALA A 151 6.23 -12.06 -29.68
CA ALA A 151 7.14 -11.49 -28.68
C ALA A 151 6.43 -10.96 -27.42
N ARG A 152 5.11 -10.73 -27.47
CA ARG A 152 4.32 -10.21 -26.34
C ARG A 152 3.86 -11.30 -25.38
N PHE A 153 3.76 -12.54 -25.87
CA PHE A 153 3.19 -13.66 -25.12
C PHE A 153 4.23 -14.74 -24.89
N PRO A 154 4.96 -14.70 -23.75
CA PRO A 154 5.93 -15.74 -23.42
C PRO A 154 5.26 -17.10 -23.15
N LEU A 155 3.98 -17.10 -22.76
CA LEU A 155 3.18 -18.30 -22.56
C LEU A 155 2.01 -18.36 -23.56
N VAL A 156 1.93 -19.49 -24.26
CA VAL A 156 0.82 -19.84 -25.16
C VAL A 156 0.40 -21.27 -24.84
N VAL A 157 -0.85 -21.44 -24.41
CA VAL A 157 -1.52 -22.74 -24.23
C VAL A 157 -2.48 -22.91 -25.40
N GLY A 158 -1.99 -23.47 -26.51
CA GLY A 158 -2.77 -23.75 -27.71
C GLY A 158 -3.34 -25.17 -27.70
N GLY A 159 -4.05 -25.52 -28.78
CA GLY A 159 -4.63 -26.87 -28.94
C GLY A 159 -3.61 -28.00 -29.08
N ILE A 160 -2.33 -27.70 -29.36
CA ILE A 160 -1.25 -28.70 -29.37
C ILE A 160 -0.85 -29.00 -27.93
N GLU A 161 -0.52 -27.96 -27.16
CA GLU A 161 -0.12 -28.07 -25.76
C GLU A 161 -1.24 -28.71 -24.91
N ALA A 162 -2.50 -28.31 -25.15
CA ALA A 162 -3.64 -28.89 -24.46
C ALA A 162 -3.80 -30.39 -24.73
N ALA A 163 -3.51 -30.85 -25.96
CA ALA A 163 -3.56 -32.26 -26.31
C ALA A 163 -2.41 -33.06 -25.68
N GLU A 164 -1.19 -32.51 -25.68
CA GLU A 164 -0.02 -33.12 -25.05
C GLU A 164 -0.21 -33.31 -23.53
N LEU A 165 -0.85 -32.34 -22.89
CA LEU A 165 -1.15 -32.35 -21.46
C LEU A 165 -2.49 -33.02 -21.11
N SER A 166 -3.22 -33.56 -22.09
CA SER A 166 -4.53 -34.19 -21.91
C SER A 166 -5.56 -33.29 -21.18
N LEU A 167 -5.54 -31.98 -21.46
CA LEU A 167 -6.46 -31.00 -20.88
C LEU A 167 -7.83 -31.07 -21.58
N ALA A 168 -8.91 -31.05 -20.80
CA ALA A 168 -10.26 -31.04 -21.35
C ALA A 168 -10.56 -29.75 -22.13
N SER A 169 -11.36 -29.85 -23.20
CA SER A 169 -11.78 -28.69 -23.99
C SER A 169 -12.81 -27.81 -23.23
N LYS A 170 -12.82 -26.51 -23.51
CA LYS A 170 -13.88 -25.58 -23.06
C LYS A 170 -15.27 -26.19 -23.32
N PRO A 171 -16.22 -26.16 -22.37
CA PRO A 171 -16.27 -25.27 -21.19
C PRO A 171 -15.52 -25.76 -19.94
N ALA A 172 -14.73 -26.84 -20.01
CA ALA A 172 -13.86 -27.20 -18.90
C ALA A 172 -12.75 -26.14 -18.70
N PRO A 173 -12.38 -25.78 -17.46
CA PRO A 173 -11.43 -24.69 -17.17
C PRO A 173 -9.95 -25.07 -17.31
N ASP A 174 -9.66 -26.33 -17.64
CA ASP A 174 -8.33 -26.97 -17.56
C ASP A 174 -7.21 -26.14 -18.20
N ALA A 175 -7.42 -25.63 -19.43
CA ALA A 175 -6.41 -24.85 -20.15
C ALA A 175 -6.11 -23.50 -19.48
N PHE A 176 -7.13 -22.81 -18.97
CA PHE A 176 -6.94 -21.56 -18.24
C PHE A 176 -6.27 -21.81 -16.88
N LEU A 177 -6.71 -22.83 -16.13
CA LEU A 177 -6.10 -23.20 -14.86
C LEU A 177 -4.63 -23.61 -15.02
N HIS A 178 -4.30 -24.35 -16.08
CA HIS A 178 -2.93 -24.69 -16.41
C HIS A 178 -2.10 -23.43 -16.70
N ALA A 179 -2.62 -22.50 -17.51
CA ALA A 179 -1.92 -21.25 -17.80
C ALA A 179 -1.66 -20.44 -16.52
N ALA A 180 -2.66 -20.28 -15.65
CA ALA A 180 -2.52 -19.59 -14.37
C ALA A 180 -1.46 -20.26 -13.47
N ALA A 181 -1.47 -21.60 -13.37
CA ALA A 181 -0.50 -22.37 -12.60
C ALA A 181 0.94 -22.19 -13.12
N VAL A 182 1.15 -22.23 -14.45
CA VAL A 182 2.47 -21.99 -15.06
C VAL A 182 2.97 -20.57 -14.80
N LEU A 183 2.07 -19.58 -14.79
CA LEU A 183 2.42 -18.20 -14.43
C LEU A 183 2.66 -18.00 -12.93
N GLY A 184 2.33 -18.99 -12.08
CA GLY A 184 2.38 -18.84 -10.62
C GLY A 184 1.35 -17.84 -10.08
N VAL A 185 0.20 -17.74 -10.76
CA VAL A 185 -0.89 -16.83 -10.44
C VAL A 185 -2.11 -17.63 -10.01
N GLU A 186 -2.70 -17.26 -8.87
CA GLU A 186 -3.98 -17.81 -8.42
C GLU A 186 -5.10 -17.38 -9.39
N PRO A 187 -6.02 -18.27 -9.81
CA PRO A 187 -7.10 -17.91 -10.75
C PRO A 187 -7.90 -16.67 -10.32
N ALA A 188 -8.18 -16.54 -9.02
CA ALA A 188 -8.88 -15.39 -8.45
C ALA A 188 -8.14 -14.03 -8.62
N HIS A 189 -6.86 -14.04 -8.99
CA HIS A 189 -6.05 -12.86 -9.27
C HIS A 189 -5.79 -12.66 -10.77
N ALA A 190 -6.34 -13.52 -11.62
CA ALA A 190 -6.22 -13.45 -13.06
C ALA A 190 -7.55 -13.06 -13.73
N VAL A 191 -7.43 -12.40 -14.87
CA VAL A 191 -8.55 -12.03 -15.74
C VAL A 191 -8.59 -12.99 -16.92
N VAL A 192 -9.78 -13.42 -17.32
CA VAL A 192 -9.99 -14.13 -18.60
C VAL A 192 -10.70 -13.19 -19.56
N ILE A 193 -10.17 -13.05 -20.78
CA ILE A 193 -10.82 -12.29 -21.86
C ILE A 193 -11.18 -13.25 -22.98
N GLU A 194 -12.46 -13.33 -23.30
CA GLU A 194 -13.01 -14.32 -24.22
C GLU A 194 -14.24 -13.78 -24.99
N ASP A 195 -14.43 -14.20 -26.23
CA ASP A 195 -15.58 -13.88 -27.09
C ASP A 195 -16.62 -15.03 -27.20
N ALA A 196 -16.22 -16.28 -26.95
CA ALA A 196 -17.09 -17.45 -27.03
C ALA A 196 -17.77 -17.84 -25.69
N ILE A 197 -19.06 -18.24 -25.75
CA ILE A 197 -19.84 -18.73 -24.58
C ILE A 197 -19.10 -19.86 -23.84
N ALA A 198 -18.51 -20.80 -24.57
CA ALA A 198 -17.81 -21.94 -23.98
C ALA A 198 -16.58 -21.50 -23.17
N GLY A 199 -15.82 -20.52 -23.64
CA GLY A 199 -14.66 -20.04 -22.91
C GLY A 199 -15.02 -19.12 -21.74
N VAL A 200 -16.08 -18.32 -21.86
CA VAL A 200 -16.61 -17.53 -20.73
C VAL A 200 -17.05 -18.47 -19.60
N ALA A 201 -17.78 -19.54 -19.95
CA ALA A 201 -18.18 -20.57 -19.00
C ALA A 201 -16.96 -21.28 -18.38
N ALA A 202 -15.89 -21.52 -19.15
CA ALA A 202 -14.64 -22.07 -18.64
C ALA A 202 -13.94 -21.12 -17.65
N GLY A 203 -13.86 -19.82 -17.95
CA GLY A 203 -13.34 -18.81 -17.02
C GLY A 203 -14.14 -18.79 -15.71
N ARG A 204 -15.48 -18.88 -15.79
CA ARG A 204 -16.35 -18.93 -14.61
C ARG A 204 -16.15 -20.20 -13.80
N ALA A 205 -16.09 -21.35 -14.46
CA ALA A 205 -15.86 -22.65 -13.81
C ALA A 205 -14.48 -22.72 -13.14
N GLY A 206 -13.48 -22.01 -13.67
CA GLY A 206 -12.13 -21.92 -13.12
C GLY A 206 -11.98 -20.98 -11.92
N GLY A 207 -13.03 -20.23 -11.54
CA GLY A 207 -12.96 -19.30 -10.42
C GLY A 207 -12.05 -18.09 -10.68
N PHE A 208 -11.94 -17.65 -11.93
CA PHE A 208 -11.13 -16.49 -12.29
C PHE A 208 -11.70 -15.20 -11.71
N GLY A 209 -10.82 -14.26 -11.33
CA GLY A 209 -11.20 -13.06 -10.58
C GLY A 209 -12.08 -12.08 -11.35
N LEU A 210 -11.96 -12.07 -12.68
CA LEU A 210 -12.79 -11.28 -13.59
C LEU A 210 -12.85 -11.96 -14.96
N ILE A 211 -14.04 -12.00 -15.55
CA ILE A 211 -14.28 -12.54 -16.89
C ILE A 211 -14.84 -11.44 -17.78
N VAL A 212 -14.07 -11.10 -18.82
CA VAL A 212 -14.41 -10.07 -19.80
C VAL A 212 -14.88 -10.75 -21.08
N GLY A 213 -16.17 -10.61 -21.39
CA GLY A 213 -16.73 -11.01 -22.68
C GLY A 213 -16.38 -9.99 -23.77
N VAL A 214 -15.94 -10.43 -24.94
CA VAL A 214 -15.82 -9.58 -26.14
C VAL A 214 -16.98 -9.89 -27.07
N GLY A 215 -17.85 -8.92 -27.34
CA GLY A 215 -19.04 -9.17 -28.12
C GLY A 215 -19.87 -7.93 -28.46
N THR A 216 -20.74 -8.08 -29.45
CA THR A 216 -21.66 -7.02 -29.88
C THR A 216 -22.88 -6.94 -28.94
N ASP A 217 -23.69 -5.91 -29.07
CA ASP A 217 -24.96 -5.79 -28.33
C ASP A 217 -25.88 -7.01 -28.49
N ALA A 218 -25.77 -7.71 -29.64
CA ALA A 218 -26.54 -8.92 -29.92
C ALA A 218 -26.02 -10.15 -29.15
N SER A 219 -24.71 -10.30 -28.95
CA SER A 219 -24.13 -11.45 -28.25
C SER A 219 -23.95 -11.23 -26.74
N ALA A 220 -23.96 -9.99 -26.27
CA ALA A 220 -23.72 -9.64 -24.88
C ALA A 220 -24.65 -10.32 -23.84
N PRO A 221 -25.97 -10.51 -24.09
CA PRO A 221 -26.83 -11.23 -23.15
C PRO A 221 -26.38 -12.68 -22.90
N ALA A 222 -25.99 -13.40 -23.96
CA ALA A 222 -25.58 -14.80 -23.87
C ALA A 222 -24.22 -14.95 -23.15
N LEU A 223 -23.29 -14.03 -23.37
CA LEU A 223 -22.00 -14.01 -22.64
C LEU A 223 -22.19 -13.72 -21.14
N ARG A 224 -23.10 -12.81 -20.78
CA ARG A 224 -23.42 -12.57 -19.35
C ARG A 224 -24.08 -13.79 -18.70
N GLU A 225 -25.00 -14.45 -19.39
CA GLU A 225 -25.63 -15.69 -18.90
C GLU A 225 -24.61 -16.83 -18.71
N ALA A 226 -23.59 -16.89 -19.58
CA ALA A 226 -22.49 -17.84 -19.46
C ALA A 226 -21.52 -17.54 -18.30
N GLY A 227 -21.59 -16.34 -17.71
CA GLY A 227 -20.81 -15.95 -16.53
C GLY A 227 -19.80 -14.83 -16.74
N ALA A 228 -19.88 -14.06 -17.83
CA ALA A 228 -19.05 -12.85 -17.99
C ALA A 228 -19.49 -11.77 -17.00
N ASP A 229 -18.54 -11.19 -16.28
CA ASP A 229 -18.80 -10.10 -15.33
C ASP A 229 -19.05 -8.78 -16.07
N ILE A 230 -18.32 -8.55 -17.15
CA ILE A 230 -18.54 -7.44 -18.08
C ILE A 230 -18.47 -7.93 -19.53
N VAL A 231 -19.14 -7.21 -20.42
CA VAL A 231 -19.04 -7.44 -21.88
C VAL A 231 -18.72 -6.13 -22.56
N VAL A 232 -17.71 -6.15 -23.43
CA VAL A 232 -17.24 -4.99 -24.21
C VAL A 232 -17.25 -5.31 -25.69
N ALA A 233 -17.55 -4.32 -26.52
CA ALA A 233 -17.50 -4.46 -27.98
C ALA A 233 -16.07 -4.33 -28.53
N ASP A 234 -15.19 -3.66 -27.81
CA ASP A 234 -13.79 -3.43 -28.15
C ASP A 234 -12.94 -3.32 -26.87
N LEU A 235 -11.66 -3.72 -26.95
CA LEU A 235 -10.75 -3.76 -25.79
C LEU A 235 -10.01 -2.43 -25.53
N ALA A 236 -10.06 -1.44 -26.43
CA ALA A 236 -9.37 -0.15 -26.24
C ALA A 236 -9.81 0.59 -24.96
N PRO A 237 -11.11 0.62 -24.58
CA PRO A 237 -11.53 1.26 -23.33
C PRO A 237 -10.92 0.63 -22.07
N LEU A 238 -10.62 -0.68 -22.10
CA LEU A 238 -9.91 -1.36 -21.01
C LEU A 238 -8.44 -0.95 -20.98
N ALA A 239 -7.81 -0.74 -22.15
CA ALA A 239 -6.41 -0.29 -22.24
C ALA A 239 -6.21 1.08 -21.60
N GLU A 240 -7.13 2.01 -21.81
CA GLU A 240 -7.12 3.35 -21.21
C GLU A 240 -7.26 3.33 -19.68
N ARG A 241 -7.89 2.27 -19.15
CA ARG A 241 -8.13 2.08 -17.72
C ARG A 241 -6.98 1.37 -17.01
N VAL A 242 -5.96 0.87 -17.71
CA VAL A 242 -4.79 0.24 -17.06
C VAL A 242 -3.95 1.31 -16.39
N THR A 243 -4.17 1.55 -15.09
CA THR A 243 -3.52 2.65 -14.36
C THR A 243 -2.25 2.25 -13.62
N GLY A 244 -1.91 0.96 -13.65
CA GLY A 244 -0.77 0.38 -12.94
C GLY A 244 -0.97 0.28 -11.42
N GLY A 245 -2.16 0.62 -10.91
CA GLY A 245 -2.46 0.57 -9.48
C GLY A 245 -3.85 1.06 -9.09
N GLY A 246 -4.93 0.89 -9.88
CA GLY A 246 -6.31 1.15 -9.44
C GLY A 246 -6.68 2.58 -9.06
N VAL A 247 -5.87 3.58 -9.44
CA VAL A 247 -6.08 4.99 -9.11
C VAL A 247 -6.93 5.62 -10.22
N ASP A 248 -8.06 6.27 -9.93
CA ASP A 248 -8.81 7.03 -10.94
C ASP A 248 -7.93 8.15 -11.50
N ARG A 249 -7.33 7.96 -12.69
CA ARG A 249 -6.40 8.93 -13.29
C ARG A 249 -7.07 10.11 -13.97
N GLU A 250 -8.37 10.03 -14.23
CA GLU A 250 -9.14 11.19 -14.70
C GLU A 250 -9.35 12.17 -13.55
N ARG A 251 -9.70 11.65 -12.37
CA ARG A 251 -9.82 12.47 -11.15
C ARG A 251 -8.45 12.83 -10.59
N TRP A 252 -7.53 11.88 -10.51
CA TRP A 252 -6.20 11.98 -9.90
C TRP A 252 -5.05 11.74 -10.90
N PRO A 253 -4.79 12.70 -11.80
CA PRO A 253 -3.74 12.55 -12.80
C PRO A 253 -2.35 12.37 -12.16
N ALA A 254 -1.52 11.56 -12.82
CA ALA A 254 -0.17 11.28 -12.35
C ALA A 254 0.76 12.51 -12.50
N HIS A 255 1.31 12.97 -11.38
CA HIS A 255 2.30 14.04 -11.32
C HIS A 255 3.40 13.68 -10.32
N GLU A 256 4.66 13.75 -10.77
CA GLU A 256 5.81 13.18 -10.07
C GLU A 256 6.04 13.72 -8.63
N TRP A 257 5.62 14.96 -8.39
CA TRP A 257 5.83 15.69 -7.12
C TRP A 257 4.54 16.19 -6.46
N ARG A 258 3.37 15.84 -7.01
CA ARG A 258 2.09 16.31 -6.50
C ARG A 258 1.07 15.20 -6.57
N LEU A 259 0.28 14.99 -5.52
CA LEU A 259 -1.00 14.30 -5.69
C LEU A 259 -2.00 15.37 -6.15
N VAL A 260 -2.62 15.20 -7.32
CA VAL A 260 -3.51 16.20 -7.92
C VAL A 260 -4.92 15.63 -7.99
N GLU A 261 -5.92 16.48 -7.81
CA GLU A 261 -7.33 16.17 -8.01
C GLU A 261 -7.98 17.24 -8.89
N LYS A 262 -8.56 16.82 -10.02
CA LYS A 262 -9.17 17.69 -11.03
C LYS A 262 -10.69 17.79 -10.95
N ARG A 263 -11.32 16.94 -10.14
CA ARG A 263 -12.78 16.95 -9.91
C ARG A 263 -13.06 16.88 -8.41
N PRO A 264 -13.90 17.77 -7.85
CA PRO A 264 -14.25 17.71 -6.45
C PRO A 264 -15.05 16.43 -6.13
N PRO A 265 -15.07 15.99 -4.86
CA PRO A 265 -15.99 14.95 -4.44
C PRO A 265 -17.45 15.45 -4.51
N THR A 266 -18.36 14.60 -4.99
CA THR A 266 -19.81 14.87 -5.02
C THR A 266 -20.54 14.41 -3.75
N GLY A 267 -19.82 13.85 -2.78
CA GLY A 267 -20.35 13.29 -1.54
C GLY A 267 -19.24 12.99 -0.54
N VAL A 268 -19.47 12.03 0.36
CA VAL A 268 -18.46 11.60 1.34
C VAL A 268 -17.31 10.89 0.63
N ASP A 269 -16.10 11.40 0.81
CA ASP A 269 -14.88 10.85 0.20
C ASP A 269 -13.77 10.67 1.24
N GLY A 270 -13.93 9.66 2.10
CA GLY A 270 -12.95 9.35 3.14
C GLY A 270 -11.56 9.00 2.59
N VAL A 271 -11.48 8.44 1.38
CA VAL A 271 -10.19 8.14 0.72
C VAL A 271 -9.50 9.45 0.35
N GLY A 272 -10.17 10.36 -0.37
CA GLY A 272 -9.60 11.67 -0.71
C GLY A 272 -9.23 12.49 0.54
N GLU A 273 -10.05 12.45 1.59
CA GLU A 273 -9.72 13.07 2.88
C GLU A 273 -8.41 12.54 3.48
N THR A 274 -8.13 11.25 3.32
CA THR A 274 -6.89 10.64 3.83
C THR A 274 -5.70 10.95 2.92
N LEU A 275 -5.86 10.81 1.60
CA LEU A 275 -4.77 10.97 0.64
C LEU A 275 -4.20 12.40 0.61
N PHE A 276 -5.06 13.39 0.88
CA PHE A 276 -4.73 14.81 0.96
C PHE A 276 -4.55 15.31 2.41
N ALA A 277 -4.45 14.41 3.39
CA ALA A 277 -4.19 14.78 4.76
C ALA A 277 -2.80 15.43 4.91
N LEU A 278 -2.74 16.43 5.78
CA LEU A 278 -1.50 17.09 6.19
C LEU A 278 -1.15 16.64 7.61
N GLY A 279 0.13 16.41 7.86
CA GLY A 279 0.63 16.09 9.18
C GLY A 279 2.10 16.41 9.33
N ASN A 280 2.54 16.61 10.58
CA ASN A 280 3.94 16.82 10.91
C ASN A 280 4.46 15.86 11.98
N GLY A 281 3.70 14.82 12.35
CA GLY A 281 4.00 13.87 13.43
C GLY A 281 3.44 14.26 14.80
N TYR A 282 3.16 15.54 15.03
CA TYR A 282 2.46 16.04 16.22
C TYR A 282 1.00 16.35 15.90
N LEU A 283 0.76 17.21 14.91
CA LEU A 283 -0.55 17.69 14.48
C LEU A 283 -0.91 17.06 13.14
N GLY A 284 -2.15 16.62 13.01
CA GLY A 284 -2.73 16.11 11.78
C GLY A 284 -4.05 16.74 11.43
N LEU A 285 -4.23 17.00 10.14
CA LEU A 285 -5.37 17.65 9.54
C LEU A 285 -5.81 16.81 8.34
N ARG A 286 -6.96 16.16 8.45
CA ARG A 286 -7.53 15.45 7.29
C ARG A 286 -7.77 16.42 6.13
N GLY A 287 -7.65 15.87 4.93
CA GLY A 287 -7.80 16.53 3.63
C GLY A 287 -9.21 17.01 3.32
N ASN A 288 -10.02 17.43 4.31
CA ASN A 288 -11.35 17.98 4.04
C ASN A 288 -11.24 19.34 3.36
N SER A 289 -12.26 19.68 2.57
CA SER A 289 -12.43 21.00 1.95
C SER A 289 -12.58 22.10 3.02
N GLU A 290 -12.04 23.30 2.75
CA GLU A 290 -12.17 24.42 3.69
C GLU A 290 -13.63 24.84 3.89
N GLU A 291 -14.51 24.76 2.88
CA GLU A 291 -15.92 25.19 2.98
C GLU A 291 -16.79 24.27 3.85
N GLY A 292 -16.22 23.14 4.30
CA GLY A 292 -16.95 22.06 4.95
C GLY A 292 -17.67 21.16 3.93
N GLY A 293 -18.72 20.50 4.38
CA GLY A 293 -19.50 19.53 3.61
C GLY A 293 -19.51 18.13 4.25
N PRO A 294 -20.19 17.16 3.64
CA PRO A 294 -20.21 15.79 4.12
C PRO A 294 -18.79 15.19 4.19
N ALA A 295 -18.44 14.61 5.33
CA ALA A 295 -17.13 13.97 5.52
C ALA A 295 -17.29 12.56 6.11
N HIS A 296 -16.32 11.68 5.83
CA HIS A 296 -16.14 10.43 6.56
C HIS A 296 -15.69 10.76 7.98
N GLU A 297 -14.63 11.57 8.06
CA GLU A 297 -14.16 12.14 9.32
C GLU A 297 -13.54 13.52 9.04
N HIS A 298 -13.94 14.55 9.79
CA HIS A 298 -13.32 15.88 9.68
C HIS A 298 -11.90 15.93 10.27
N GLY A 299 -11.53 14.98 11.12
CA GLY A 299 -10.17 14.69 11.61
C GLY A 299 -9.26 15.89 11.84
N THR A 300 -9.19 16.35 13.09
CA THR A 300 -8.04 17.13 13.57
C THR A 300 -7.49 16.43 14.79
N PHE A 301 -6.21 16.05 14.74
CA PHE A 301 -5.63 15.18 15.76
C PHE A 301 -4.34 15.75 16.29
N ILE A 302 -4.13 15.58 17.59
CA ILE A 302 -2.82 15.71 18.21
C ILE A 302 -2.37 14.29 18.56
N ASN A 303 -1.20 13.87 18.07
CA ASN A 303 -0.61 12.56 18.34
C ASN A 303 -0.54 12.34 19.86
N GLY A 304 -0.99 11.21 20.39
CA GLY A 304 -0.94 10.97 21.84
C GLY A 304 -1.98 11.75 22.68
N PHE A 305 -2.88 12.52 22.07
CA PHE A 305 -4.04 13.09 22.76
C PHE A 305 -5.25 12.16 22.62
N PHE A 306 -5.71 11.59 23.73
CA PHE A 306 -6.65 10.46 23.73
C PHE A 306 -7.65 10.52 24.88
N GLU A 307 -8.72 9.75 24.74
CA GLU A 307 -9.64 9.43 25.83
C GLU A 307 -9.51 7.96 26.22
N ALA A 308 -9.73 7.66 27.49
CA ALA A 308 -9.60 6.33 28.06
C ALA A 308 -10.90 5.84 28.71
N TRP A 309 -11.05 4.52 28.79
CA TRP A 309 -12.13 3.89 29.55
C TRP A 309 -11.66 2.58 30.17
N GLU A 310 -12.42 2.08 31.13
CA GLU A 310 -12.19 0.74 31.68
C GLU A 310 -12.83 -0.29 30.74
N ILE A 311 -12.08 -1.33 30.37
CA ILE A 311 -12.58 -2.42 29.52
C ILE A 311 -13.44 -3.35 30.37
N GLU A 312 -14.71 -3.50 30.00
CA GLU A 312 -15.63 -4.43 30.64
C GLU A 312 -15.65 -5.76 29.89
N TYR A 313 -15.33 -6.85 30.60
CA TYR A 313 -15.39 -8.21 30.08
C TYR A 313 -16.58 -8.98 30.67
N PRO A 314 -17.35 -9.71 29.85
CA PRO A 314 -18.31 -10.69 30.38
C PRO A 314 -17.63 -11.78 31.22
N GLU A 315 -16.42 -12.17 30.83
CA GLU A 315 -15.56 -13.12 31.55
C GLU A 315 -14.14 -12.52 31.66
N ALA A 316 -13.84 -11.87 32.79
CA ALA A 316 -12.53 -11.29 33.04
C ALA A 316 -11.54 -12.33 33.61
N ALA A 317 -10.26 -12.19 33.26
CA ALA A 317 -9.16 -12.96 33.84
C ALA A 317 -8.03 -12.04 34.30
N TYR A 318 -7.23 -12.50 35.27
CA TYR A 318 -6.08 -11.76 35.77
C TYR A 318 -5.07 -11.48 34.62
N GLY A 319 -4.58 -10.25 34.56
CA GLY A 319 -3.63 -9.81 33.53
C GLY A 319 -4.25 -9.40 32.20
N PHE A 320 -5.58 -9.48 32.03
CA PHE A 320 -6.23 -8.85 30.87
C PHE A 320 -6.05 -7.33 30.89
N ALA A 321 -6.10 -6.72 29.71
CA ALA A 321 -6.04 -5.28 29.55
C ALA A 321 -7.25 -4.65 30.27
N THR A 322 -7.03 -3.68 31.14
CA THR A 322 -8.14 -2.99 31.82
C THR A 322 -8.41 -1.62 31.22
N ALA A 323 -7.51 -1.06 30.43
CA ALA A 323 -7.60 0.29 29.88
C ALA A 323 -7.87 0.26 28.37
N GLY A 324 -9.03 0.74 27.95
CA GLY A 324 -9.33 1.10 26.57
C GLY A 324 -8.83 2.50 26.29
N GLN A 325 -8.27 2.73 25.10
CA GLN A 325 -7.72 4.02 24.69
C GLN A 325 -8.14 4.32 23.25
N THR A 326 -8.39 5.59 22.94
CA THR A 326 -8.51 6.04 21.55
C THR A 326 -8.13 7.50 21.39
N ILE A 327 -7.39 7.79 20.32
CA ILE A 327 -7.18 9.15 19.84
C ILE A 327 -8.53 9.82 19.58
N VAL A 328 -8.63 11.10 19.90
CA VAL A 328 -9.86 11.89 19.78
C VAL A 328 -9.65 13.10 18.90
N ASN A 329 -10.72 13.61 18.31
CA ASN A 329 -10.67 14.86 17.57
C ASN A 329 -10.43 16.02 18.53
N VAL A 330 -9.43 16.85 18.26
CA VAL A 330 -9.28 18.17 18.87
C VAL A 330 -10.10 19.21 18.07
N PRO A 331 -10.30 20.45 18.58
CA PRO A 331 -11.10 21.45 17.88
C PRO A 331 -10.66 21.67 16.42
N ASP A 332 -11.58 21.60 15.48
CA ASP A 332 -11.35 21.77 14.05
C ASP A 332 -11.28 23.25 13.68
N ALA A 333 -10.11 23.69 13.22
CA ALA A 333 -9.87 25.05 12.72
C ALA A 333 -9.84 25.12 11.18
N LYS A 334 -10.17 24.05 10.45
CA LYS A 334 -10.03 24.05 8.98
C LYS A 334 -11.14 24.81 8.26
N THR A 335 -12.33 24.88 8.86
CA THR A 335 -13.52 25.33 8.15
C THR A 335 -13.54 26.85 7.95
N ILE A 336 -13.70 27.29 6.70
CA ILE A 336 -13.95 28.66 6.23
C ILE A 336 -15.07 28.57 5.18
N ARG A 337 -16.29 28.95 5.55
CA ARG A 337 -17.44 28.97 4.63
C ARG A 337 -17.39 30.24 3.78
N LEU A 338 -17.75 30.12 2.50
CA LEU A 338 -17.83 31.23 1.56
C LEU A 338 -19.26 31.40 1.06
N SER A 339 -19.74 32.64 1.08
CA SER A 339 -20.94 33.06 0.38
C SER A 339 -20.65 34.29 -0.50
N ALA A 340 -21.33 34.39 -1.64
CA ALA A 340 -21.28 35.54 -2.54
C ALA A 340 -22.71 35.99 -2.87
N ASP A 341 -23.03 37.26 -2.59
CA ASP A 341 -24.36 37.86 -2.77
C ASP A 341 -25.52 37.02 -2.17
N GLY A 342 -25.25 36.37 -1.03
CA GLY A 342 -26.19 35.50 -0.31
C GLY A 342 -26.27 34.05 -0.80
N GLU A 343 -25.57 33.69 -1.88
CA GLU A 343 -25.41 32.30 -2.33
C GLU A 343 -24.21 31.66 -1.62
N ARG A 344 -24.34 30.44 -1.08
CA ARG A 344 -23.24 29.73 -0.40
C ARG A 344 -22.53 28.78 -1.37
N LEU A 345 -21.20 28.76 -1.35
CA LEU A 345 -20.41 27.76 -2.07
C LEU A 345 -20.54 26.39 -1.39
N ASP A 346 -21.15 25.44 -2.09
CA ASP A 346 -21.16 24.01 -1.75
C ASP A 346 -20.56 23.22 -2.91
N LEU A 347 -19.37 22.64 -2.71
CA LEU A 347 -18.62 21.94 -3.75
C LEU A 347 -19.36 20.74 -4.36
N ALA A 348 -20.33 20.16 -3.64
CA ALA A 348 -21.09 19.04 -4.16
C ALA A 348 -22.11 19.46 -5.23
N THR A 349 -22.54 20.72 -5.23
CA THR A 349 -23.63 21.22 -6.07
C THR A 349 -23.29 22.47 -6.88
N ALA A 350 -22.15 23.12 -6.60
CA ALA A 350 -21.72 24.34 -7.26
C ALA A 350 -21.39 24.15 -8.74
N ASP A 351 -21.69 25.16 -9.55
CA ASP A 351 -21.24 25.27 -10.94
C ASP A 351 -19.77 25.71 -10.95
N LEU A 352 -18.88 24.74 -11.09
CA LEU A 352 -17.42 24.95 -11.12
C LEU A 352 -16.91 24.84 -12.56
N GLU A 353 -16.33 25.93 -13.07
CA GLU A 353 -15.68 25.96 -14.38
C GLU A 353 -14.30 25.32 -14.35
N GLU A 354 -13.58 25.54 -13.24
CA GLU A 354 -12.26 24.99 -12.98
C GLU A 354 -12.20 24.47 -11.55
N TYR A 355 -11.51 23.34 -11.36
CA TYR A 355 -11.18 22.81 -10.04
C TYR A 355 -9.82 22.10 -10.09
N GLU A 356 -8.94 22.46 -9.17
CA GLU A 356 -7.75 21.68 -8.85
C GLU A 356 -7.49 21.74 -7.34
N ARG A 357 -7.29 20.58 -6.73
CA ARG A 357 -6.67 20.45 -5.41
C ARG A 357 -5.37 19.66 -5.58
N SER A 358 -4.28 20.08 -4.95
CA SER A 358 -3.03 19.33 -5.00
C SER A 358 -2.27 19.33 -3.67
N LEU A 359 -1.82 18.16 -3.25
CA LEU A 359 -0.80 18.03 -2.20
C LEU A 359 0.56 18.10 -2.88
N ASP A 360 1.28 19.21 -2.68
CA ASP A 360 2.64 19.38 -3.18
C ASP A 360 3.64 18.80 -2.19
N LEU A 361 4.35 17.76 -2.64
CA LEU A 361 5.31 17.02 -1.82
C LEU A 361 6.62 17.80 -1.63
N ARG A 362 6.97 18.72 -2.54
CA ARG A 362 8.20 19.53 -2.44
C ARG A 362 8.07 20.64 -1.43
N SER A 363 6.88 21.24 -1.32
CA SER A 363 6.61 22.29 -0.36
C SER A 363 5.86 21.81 0.88
N GLY A 364 5.34 20.58 0.90
CA GLY A 364 4.55 20.07 2.02
C GLY A 364 3.28 20.89 2.26
N THR A 365 2.63 21.34 1.20
CA THR A 365 1.44 22.22 1.25
C THR A 365 0.29 21.62 0.46
N LEU A 366 -0.92 21.73 1.00
CA LEU A 366 -2.15 21.48 0.25
C LEU A 366 -2.59 22.78 -0.42
N LEU A 367 -2.66 22.75 -1.75
CA LEU A 367 -3.06 23.86 -2.59
C LEU A 367 -4.43 23.57 -3.19
N ARG A 368 -5.25 24.60 -3.37
CA ARG A 368 -6.49 24.48 -4.13
C ARG A 368 -6.79 25.74 -4.91
N ARG A 369 -7.36 25.57 -6.09
CA ARG A 369 -7.85 26.63 -6.97
C ARG A 369 -9.16 26.15 -7.59
N LEU A 370 -10.18 27.00 -7.57
CA LEU A 370 -11.43 26.76 -8.27
C LEU A 370 -11.99 28.06 -8.85
N VAL A 371 -12.80 27.94 -9.90
CA VAL A 371 -13.58 29.05 -10.46
C VAL A 371 -15.05 28.69 -10.31
N TRP A 372 -15.74 29.39 -9.42
CA TRP A 372 -17.15 29.21 -9.12
C TRP A 372 -17.98 30.24 -9.90
N ARG A 373 -18.97 29.75 -10.64
CA ARG A 373 -20.01 30.58 -11.24
C ARG A 373 -21.24 30.58 -10.34
N THR A 374 -21.63 31.75 -9.86
CA THR A 374 -22.86 31.92 -9.06
C THR A 374 -24.10 31.74 -9.93
N ALA A 375 -25.27 31.51 -9.33
CA ALA A 375 -26.56 31.43 -10.02
C ALA A 375 -26.90 32.74 -10.77
N ALA A 376 -26.36 33.87 -10.31
CA ALA A 376 -26.46 35.17 -11.01
C ALA A 376 -25.48 35.34 -12.17
N GLY A 377 -24.61 34.35 -12.42
CA GLY A 377 -23.64 34.32 -13.52
C GLY A 377 -22.31 35.02 -13.23
N LYS A 378 -22.05 35.45 -11.98
CA LYS A 378 -20.75 36.07 -11.60
C LYS A 378 -19.70 35.00 -11.42
N ARG A 379 -18.45 35.28 -11.78
CA ARG A 379 -17.34 34.33 -11.66
C ARG A 379 -16.39 34.73 -10.52
N LEU A 380 -16.25 33.86 -9.52
CA LEU A 380 -15.27 34.00 -8.44
C LEU A 380 -14.15 32.97 -8.60
N GLU A 381 -12.90 33.40 -8.56
CA GLU A 381 -11.76 32.50 -8.32
C GLU A 381 -11.52 32.37 -6.82
N VAL A 382 -11.46 31.14 -6.31
CA VAL A 382 -11.09 30.83 -4.93
C VAL A 382 -9.79 30.06 -4.92
N ALA A 383 -8.80 30.55 -4.19
CA ALA A 383 -7.51 29.90 -4.03
C ALA A 383 -7.18 29.72 -2.54
N SER A 384 -6.81 28.50 -2.14
CA SER A 384 -6.36 28.21 -0.78
C SER A 384 -4.98 27.55 -0.74
N THR A 385 -4.22 27.83 0.31
CA THR A 385 -3.00 27.11 0.69
C THR A 385 -3.12 26.74 2.16
N ARG A 386 -2.88 25.46 2.48
CA ARG A 386 -2.91 24.93 3.83
C ARG A 386 -1.64 24.14 4.13
N LEU A 387 -1.12 24.27 5.35
CA LEU A 387 -0.01 23.46 5.85
C LEU A 387 -0.16 23.13 7.34
N ALA A 388 0.42 22.00 7.74
CA ALA A 388 0.85 21.72 9.11
C ALA A 388 2.37 21.89 9.13
N SER A 389 2.88 22.80 9.98
CA SER A 389 4.27 23.26 9.86
C SER A 389 5.26 22.18 10.32
N PHE A 390 6.23 21.86 9.48
CA PHE A 390 7.36 21.02 9.87
C PHE A 390 8.42 21.79 10.67
N GLU A 391 8.41 23.12 10.67
CA GLU A 391 9.34 23.91 11.49
C GLU A 391 8.75 24.21 12.87
N ARG A 392 7.45 24.55 12.90
CA ARG A 392 6.71 24.95 14.09
C ARG A 392 5.67 23.89 14.40
N ARG A 393 6.07 22.92 15.21
CA ARG A 393 5.28 21.72 15.54
C ARG A 393 3.79 21.98 15.81
N ASN A 394 3.46 23.05 16.54
CA ASN A 394 2.10 23.38 16.98
C ASN A 394 1.26 24.16 15.95
N LEU A 395 1.83 24.58 14.82
CA LEU A 395 1.22 25.53 13.90
C LEU A 395 0.57 24.85 12.69
N ALA A 396 -0.69 25.21 12.45
CA ALA A 396 -1.35 25.08 11.17
C ALA A 396 -1.62 26.46 10.57
N LEU A 397 -1.60 26.56 9.24
CA LEU A 397 -1.82 27.81 8.51
C LEU A 397 -2.75 27.54 7.34
N ILE A 398 -3.71 28.46 7.13
CA ILE A 398 -4.57 28.53 5.94
C ILE A 398 -4.50 29.95 5.39
N THR A 399 -4.22 30.10 4.10
CA THR A 399 -4.50 31.33 3.35
C THR A 399 -5.67 31.08 2.43
N TYR A 400 -6.68 31.93 2.46
CA TYR A 400 -7.90 31.78 1.67
C TYR A 400 -8.17 33.08 0.89
N ARG A 401 -8.04 33.02 -0.44
CA ARG A 401 -8.19 34.17 -1.33
C ARG A 401 -9.42 34.00 -2.21
N VAL A 402 -10.19 35.08 -2.34
CA VAL A 402 -11.34 35.17 -3.25
C VAL A 402 -11.12 36.35 -4.18
N THR A 403 -11.30 36.13 -5.47
CA THR A 403 -11.14 37.15 -6.53
C THR A 403 -12.42 37.23 -7.34
N ALA A 404 -13.00 38.43 -7.46
CA ALA A 404 -14.13 38.68 -8.36
C ALA A 404 -13.59 38.86 -9.80
N LEU A 405 -13.86 37.93 -10.71
CA LEU A 405 -13.17 37.91 -12.01
C LEU A 405 -13.77 38.91 -13.01
N ASP A 406 -15.09 39.00 -13.10
CA ASP A 406 -15.79 39.69 -14.19
C ASP A 406 -16.87 40.70 -13.74
N ALA A 407 -17.41 40.55 -12.54
CA ALA A 407 -18.44 41.42 -11.98
C ALA A 407 -18.20 41.65 -10.47
N PRO A 408 -18.61 42.82 -9.93
CA PRO A 408 -18.48 43.07 -8.50
C PRO A 408 -19.33 42.10 -7.68
N ALA A 409 -18.85 41.67 -6.52
CA ALA A 409 -19.51 40.71 -5.65
C ALA A 409 -19.38 41.09 -4.17
N HIS A 410 -20.47 40.93 -3.41
CA HIS A 410 -20.41 40.99 -1.96
C HIS A 410 -20.02 39.62 -1.42
N VAL A 411 -18.82 39.51 -0.83
CA VAL A 411 -18.25 38.25 -0.34
C VAL A 411 -18.32 38.20 1.18
N GLU A 412 -18.92 37.14 1.70
CA GLU A 412 -18.95 36.84 3.13
C GLU A 412 -18.17 35.56 3.41
N LEU A 413 -17.30 35.60 4.43
CA LEU A 413 -16.54 34.45 4.92
C LEU A 413 -16.88 34.17 6.37
N GLU A 414 -17.15 32.91 6.72
CA GLU A 414 -17.29 32.44 8.10
C GLU A 414 -16.19 31.44 8.45
N SER A 415 -15.19 31.87 9.21
CA SER A 415 -14.17 30.99 9.76
C SER A 415 -14.63 30.37 11.07
N LEU A 416 -14.54 29.05 11.19
CA LEU A 416 -14.96 28.31 12.38
C LEU A 416 -13.77 27.73 13.16
N LEU A 417 -13.89 27.69 14.49
CA LEU A 417 -13.12 26.81 15.37
C LEU A 417 -14.13 25.98 16.16
N VAL A 418 -14.17 24.66 15.96
CA VAL A 418 -15.32 23.83 16.44
C VAL A 418 -14.86 22.55 17.12
N ASN A 419 -15.38 22.27 18.30
CA ASN A 419 -15.33 20.94 18.89
C ASN A 419 -16.22 19.96 18.08
N ARG A 420 -15.59 19.18 17.19
CA ARG A 420 -16.27 18.14 16.39
C ARG A 420 -16.52 16.86 17.19
N GLN A 421 -15.71 16.61 18.22
CA GLN A 421 -15.73 15.37 19.00
C GLN A 421 -17.09 15.16 19.69
N ASP A 422 -17.64 16.25 20.25
CA ASP A 422 -18.89 16.25 21.01
C ASP A 422 -20.03 17.01 20.30
N GLY A 423 -19.83 17.42 19.04
CA GLY A 423 -20.80 18.18 18.28
C GLY A 423 -22.03 17.36 17.87
N GLU A 424 -23.11 18.05 17.51
CA GLU A 424 -24.34 17.47 16.94
C GLU A 424 -24.57 17.97 15.50
N GLY A 425 -25.34 17.21 14.71
CA GLY A 425 -25.73 17.60 13.35
C GLY A 425 -24.53 17.82 12.42
N GLU A 426 -24.50 18.97 11.74
CA GLU A 426 -23.39 19.34 10.83
C GLU A 426 -22.06 19.63 11.54
N PHE A 427 -22.07 19.73 12.88
CA PHE A 427 -20.87 19.95 13.71
C PHE A 427 -20.33 18.66 14.32
N ALA A 428 -21.02 17.53 14.19
CA ALA A 428 -20.57 16.24 14.71
C ALA A 428 -19.47 15.63 13.84
N ALA A 429 -18.49 14.97 14.48
CA ALA A 429 -17.77 13.88 13.83
C ALA A 429 -18.75 12.71 13.64
N ARG A 430 -18.84 12.13 12.43
CA ARG A 430 -19.66 10.93 12.22
C ARG A 430 -19.10 9.81 13.11
N ARG A 431 -19.90 9.31 14.04
CA ARG A 431 -19.53 8.15 14.87
C ARG A 431 -19.51 6.91 13.97
N ARG A 432 -18.40 6.18 14.01
CA ARG A 432 -18.22 4.92 13.29
C ARG A 432 -19.26 3.91 13.80
N ALA A 433 -19.96 3.23 12.89
CA ALA A 433 -20.64 1.99 13.25
C ALA A 433 -19.55 0.92 13.49
N ALA A 434 -19.45 0.40 14.70
CA ALA A 434 -18.54 -0.70 14.99
C ALA A 434 -18.97 -1.92 14.18
N GLY A 435 -18.16 -2.32 13.19
CA GLY A 435 -18.23 -3.68 12.69
C GLY A 435 -17.82 -4.65 13.79
N LEU A 436 -18.29 -5.89 13.74
CA LEU A 436 -17.85 -6.97 14.65
C LEU A 436 -16.37 -7.31 14.40
N ASP A 437 -15.46 -6.53 15.00
CA ASP A 437 -14.04 -6.87 15.14
C ASP A 437 -13.78 -7.22 16.62
N PRO A 438 -13.50 -8.50 16.96
CA PRO A 438 -13.31 -8.94 18.35
C PRO A 438 -12.07 -8.33 19.02
N ARG A 439 -11.23 -7.61 18.25
CA ARG A 439 -10.04 -6.90 18.75
C ARG A 439 -10.32 -5.46 19.19
N ARG A 440 -11.58 -5.02 19.11
CA ARG A 440 -12.03 -3.68 19.53
C ARG A 440 -12.97 -3.79 20.73
N SER A 441 -12.93 -2.78 21.60
CA SER A 441 -13.82 -2.62 22.75
C SER A 441 -14.39 -1.20 22.73
N ASP A 442 -15.14 -0.85 21.67
CA ASP A 442 -15.54 0.52 21.38
C ASP A 442 -16.75 0.98 22.24
N GLU A 443 -16.55 1.71 23.35
CA GLU A 443 -17.60 2.56 23.94
C GLU A 443 -17.04 3.85 24.59
N LEU A 444 -17.05 4.96 23.83
CA LEU A 444 -17.01 6.31 24.40
C LEU A 444 -18.43 6.78 24.71
N ALA A 445 -18.92 6.49 25.93
CA ALA A 445 -20.23 6.94 26.38
C ALA A 445 -20.17 8.37 26.96
N GLY A 446 -20.94 9.30 26.39
CA GLY A 446 -21.06 10.69 26.87
C GLY A 446 -20.02 11.66 26.30
N ARG A 447 -19.98 12.89 26.83
CA ARG A 447 -19.09 13.97 26.39
C ARG A 447 -17.62 13.66 26.67
N VAL A 448 -16.73 13.85 25.71
CA VAL A 448 -15.29 13.60 25.82
C VAL A 448 -14.53 14.87 26.21
N LEU A 449 -14.71 15.97 25.47
CA LEU A 449 -14.04 17.24 25.71
C LEU A 449 -14.90 18.15 26.60
N VAL A 450 -14.46 18.33 27.84
CA VAL A 450 -15.08 19.23 28.82
C VAL A 450 -14.47 20.63 28.61
N PRO A 451 -15.25 21.68 28.29
CA PRO A 451 -14.73 23.03 28.12
C PRO A 451 -14.18 23.56 29.44
N THR A 452 -12.97 24.13 29.42
CA THR A 452 -12.28 24.63 30.61
C THR A 452 -12.01 26.13 30.57
N ALA A 453 -11.73 26.68 29.38
CA ALA A 453 -11.50 28.11 29.20
C ALA A 453 -11.78 28.55 27.76
N GLN A 454 -11.99 29.85 27.57
CA GLN A 454 -12.09 30.49 26.26
C GLN A 454 -11.47 31.88 26.32
N THR A 455 -10.91 32.34 25.21
CA THR A 455 -10.37 33.70 25.07
C THR A 455 -10.87 34.35 23.79
N LEU A 456 -11.05 35.67 23.85
CA LEU A 456 -11.47 36.51 22.73
C LEU A 456 -10.67 37.81 22.77
N GLY A 457 -9.83 38.01 21.75
CA GLY A 457 -9.12 39.24 21.46
C GLY A 457 -9.70 39.93 20.22
N GLU A 458 -9.01 40.96 19.72
CA GLU A 458 -9.42 41.72 18.53
C GLU A 458 -9.35 40.87 17.26
N ASP A 459 -8.26 40.13 17.08
CA ASP A 459 -7.95 39.30 15.92
C ASP A 459 -7.78 37.80 16.29
N ARG A 460 -7.96 37.47 17.56
CA ARG A 460 -7.69 36.14 18.13
C ARG A 460 -8.90 35.56 18.85
N VAL A 461 -9.07 34.24 18.74
CA VAL A 461 -10.06 33.49 19.52
C VAL A 461 -9.51 32.12 19.86
N GLY A 462 -9.73 31.67 21.09
CA GLY A 462 -9.22 30.38 21.55
C GLY A 462 -10.21 29.63 22.42
N LEU A 463 -10.18 28.31 22.30
CA LEU A 463 -10.97 27.38 23.10
C LEU A 463 -10.04 26.36 23.76
N ALA A 464 -10.28 26.07 25.04
CA ALA A 464 -9.57 25.04 25.77
C ALA A 464 -10.52 24.01 26.38
N PHE A 465 -10.07 22.76 26.38
CA PHE A 465 -10.82 21.60 26.86
C PHE A 465 -9.92 20.67 27.67
N GLU A 466 -10.55 19.83 28.48
CA GLU A 466 -9.93 18.67 29.13
C GLU A 466 -10.68 17.40 28.75
N THR A 467 -9.97 16.30 28.47
CA THR A 467 -10.59 14.99 28.31
C THR A 467 -11.15 14.49 29.64
N ARG A 468 -12.34 13.89 29.60
CA ARG A 468 -13.10 13.57 30.82
C ARG A 468 -12.41 12.51 31.69
N ARG A 469 -11.86 11.44 31.11
CA ARG A 469 -11.24 10.35 31.87
C ARG A 469 -9.72 10.41 31.82
N SER A 470 -9.13 10.68 30.66
CA SER A 470 -7.66 10.80 30.54
C SER A 470 -7.08 12.07 31.15
N ARG A 471 -7.91 13.11 31.44
CA ARG A 471 -7.48 14.37 32.07
C ARG A 471 -6.35 15.10 31.33
N LEU A 472 -6.36 14.99 29.99
CA LEU A 472 -5.44 15.69 29.11
C LEU A 472 -6.07 17.03 28.72
N GLY A 473 -5.37 18.12 28.96
CA GLY A 473 -5.76 19.45 28.51
C GLY A 473 -5.34 19.69 27.06
N VAL A 474 -6.17 20.44 26.32
CA VAL A 474 -5.86 20.92 24.97
C VAL A 474 -6.39 22.34 24.78
N ALA A 475 -5.61 23.18 24.12
CA ALA A 475 -6.01 24.49 23.65
C ALA A 475 -5.81 24.59 22.13
N ALA A 476 -6.78 25.23 21.47
CA ALA A 476 -6.68 25.66 20.09
C ALA A 476 -6.89 27.17 20.05
N LEU A 477 -5.86 27.91 19.62
CA LEU A 477 -5.89 29.37 19.47
C LEU A 477 -5.77 29.72 17.99
N VAL A 478 -6.66 30.56 17.51
CA VAL A 478 -6.70 31.03 16.12
C VAL A 478 -6.43 32.54 16.07
N GLU A 479 -5.61 32.97 15.13
CA GLU A 479 -5.39 34.38 14.75
C GLU A 479 -5.80 34.57 13.29
N HIS A 480 -6.52 35.67 13.01
CA HIS A 480 -6.96 36.05 11.68
C HIS A 480 -6.33 37.35 11.20
N THR A 481 -6.00 37.41 9.91
CA THR A 481 -5.60 38.67 9.26
C THR A 481 -6.33 38.81 7.91
N PRO A 482 -7.14 39.87 7.70
CA PRO A 482 -7.51 40.92 8.67
C PRO A 482 -8.31 40.36 9.86
N ALA A 483 -8.52 41.18 10.90
CA ALA A 483 -9.42 40.85 12.00
C ALA A 483 -10.88 40.82 11.50
N GLY A 484 -11.73 40.02 12.15
CA GLY A 484 -13.14 39.85 11.80
C GLY A 484 -14.04 39.86 13.04
N GLU A 485 -15.35 39.97 12.82
CA GLU A 485 -16.32 39.97 13.91
C GLU A 485 -16.50 38.55 14.47
N THR A 486 -16.12 38.35 15.74
CA THR A 486 -16.09 37.01 16.34
C THR A 486 -17.18 36.81 17.40
N THR A 487 -17.94 35.74 17.26
CA THR A 487 -18.81 35.19 18.31
C THR A 487 -18.20 33.91 18.87
N VAL A 488 -18.14 33.79 20.20
CA VAL A 488 -17.57 32.62 20.88
C VAL A 488 -18.60 31.95 21.79
N HIS A 489 -18.59 30.62 21.75
CA HIS A 489 -19.37 29.71 22.60
C HIS A 489 -18.42 28.63 23.15
N PRO A 490 -18.83 27.87 24.19
CA PRO A 490 -17.96 26.85 24.80
C PRO A 490 -17.42 25.80 23.83
N ASP A 491 -18.20 25.42 22.82
CA ASP A 491 -17.84 24.38 21.84
C ASP A 491 -17.45 24.91 20.46
N ARG A 492 -17.58 26.22 20.24
CA ARG A 492 -17.29 26.80 18.92
C ARG A 492 -17.06 28.30 18.95
N SER A 493 -16.29 28.80 18.00
CA SER A 493 -16.33 30.20 17.59
C SER A 493 -16.61 30.34 16.10
N VAL A 494 -17.17 31.50 15.75
CA VAL A 494 -17.45 31.93 14.37
C VAL A 494 -16.88 33.33 14.21
N THR A 495 -15.91 33.49 13.31
CA THR A 495 -15.36 34.80 12.91
C THR A 495 -15.88 35.13 11.51
N ARG A 496 -16.56 36.27 11.38
CA ARG A 496 -17.18 36.74 10.13
C ARG A 496 -16.39 37.87 9.49
N PHE A 497 -16.32 37.81 8.17
CA PHE A 497 -15.73 38.85 7.32
C PHE A 497 -16.70 39.16 6.19
N ALA A 498 -16.82 40.43 5.85
CA ALA A 498 -17.64 40.89 4.72
C ALA A 498 -16.81 41.87 3.87
N PHE A 499 -16.81 41.66 2.56
CA PHE A 499 -16.03 42.44 1.61
C PHE A 499 -16.86 42.76 0.37
N ASP A 500 -16.91 44.03 -0.01
CA ASP A 500 -17.40 44.42 -1.33
C ASP A 500 -16.22 44.41 -2.30
N LEU A 501 -16.20 43.44 -3.21
CA LEU A 501 -15.11 43.27 -4.19
C LEU A 501 -15.51 43.85 -5.55
N PRO A 502 -14.80 44.86 -6.07
CA PRO A 502 -14.87 45.25 -7.47
C PRO A 502 -14.41 44.12 -8.40
N ALA A 503 -14.83 44.17 -9.66
CA ALA A 503 -14.33 43.25 -10.69
C ALA A 503 -12.80 43.40 -10.86
N GLY A 504 -12.08 42.28 -10.88
CA GLY A 504 -10.62 42.20 -10.95
C GLY A 504 -9.92 42.27 -9.59
N GLU A 505 -10.62 42.57 -8.50
CA GLU A 505 -10.01 42.69 -7.17
C GLU A 505 -10.12 41.39 -6.35
N SER A 506 -9.24 41.26 -5.36
CA SER A 506 -9.15 40.08 -4.50
C SER A 506 -9.02 40.45 -3.03
N VAL A 507 -9.61 39.63 -2.16
CA VAL A 507 -9.36 39.65 -0.72
C VAL A 507 -8.68 38.35 -0.29
N THR A 508 -7.80 38.43 0.70
CA THR A 508 -7.19 37.26 1.33
C THR A 508 -7.42 37.30 2.84
N VAL A 509 -7.97 36.22 3.38
CA VAL A 509 -8.00 35.95 4.83
C VAL A 509 -6.92 34.93 5.15
N VAL A 510 -6.04 35.29 6.07
CA VAL A 510 -5.05 34.40 6.67
C VAL A 510 -5.61 33.90 7.99
N LYS A 511 -5.51 32.59 8.23
CA LYS A 511 -5.86 31.94 9.48
C LYS A 511 -4.67 31.14 9.98
N LYS A 512 -4.07 31.55 11.09
CA LYS A 512 -3.08 30.78 11.83
C LYS A 512 -3.78 30.07 12.97
N ALA A 513 -3.47 28.80 13.19
CA ALA A 513 -4.01 28.01 14.30
C ALA A 513 -2.85 27.36 15.06
N VAL A 514 -2.74 27.66 16.35
CA VAL A 514 -1.80 27.03 17.27
C VAL A 514 -2.56 26.03 18.14
N TYR A 515 -2.06 24.80 18.16
CA TYR A 515 -2.58 23.71 18.96
C TYR A 515 -1.58 23.32 20.03
N LEU A 516 -2.00 23.28 21.29
CA LEU A 516 -1.15 22.88 22.41
C LEU A 516 -1.91 21.92 23.31
N ASP A 517 -1.29 20.82 23.68
CA ASP A 517 -1.80 19.88 24.66
C ASP A 517 -0.85 19.77 25.86
N GLY A 518 -1.40 19.40 27.02
CA GLY A 518 -0.65 19.31 28.26
C GLY A 518 -1.31 18.44 29.30
N VAL A 519 -0.50 17.84 30.17
CA VAL A 519 -0.97 17.03 31.31
C VAL A 519 -1.01 17.93 32.54
N GLY A 520 -2.17 18.02 33.20
CA GLY A 520 -2.32 18.75 34.46
C GLY A 520 -2.23 20.28 34.37
N LEU A 521 -2.27 20.86 33.16
CA LEU A 521 -2.31 22.31 32.94
C LEU A 521 -3.76 22.81 32.89
N GLY A 522 -4.00 23.99 33.49
CA GLY A 522 -5.31 24.64 33.42
C GLY A 522 -5.62 25.19 32.03
N GLY A 523 -6.90 25.33 31.69
CA GLY A 523 -7.33 25.85 30.39
C GLY A 523 -6.78 27.26 30.08
N ASP A 524 -6.77 28.14 31.06
CA ASP A 524 -6.22 29.50 30.92
C ASP A 524 -4.69 29.49 30.69
N GLU A 525 -3.97 28.60 31.37
CA GLU A 525 -2.52 28.42 31.21
C GLU A 525 -2.17 27.92 29.80
N LEU A 526 -2.94 26.94 29.30
CA LEU A 526 -2.79 26.43 27.94
C LEU A 526 -3.05 27.51 26.89
N LEU A 527 -4.09 28.34 27.07
CA LEU A 527 -4.39 29.44 26.15
C LEU A 527 -3.33 30.54 26.19
N ALA A 528 -2.79 30.86 27.38
CA ALA A 528 -1.69 31.81 27.51
C ALA A 528 -0.43 31.31 26.78
N ALA A 529 -0.04 30.05 27.00
CA ALA A 529 1.10 29.44 26.33
C ALA A 529 0.90 29.33 24.80
N ALA A 530 -0.32 29.00 24.35
CA ALA A 530 -0.66 29.05 22.93
C ALA A 530 -0.54 30.47 22.35
N GLY A 531 -0.85 31.49 23.15
CA GLY A 531 -0.65 32.91 22.81
C GLY A 531 0.82 33.26 22.62
N GLU A 532 1.70 32.85 23.54
CA GLU A 532 3.15 33.05 23.43
C GLU A 532 3.72 32.37 22.18
N LEU A 533 3.27 31.15 21.88
CA LEU A 533 3.64 30.45 20.65
C LEU A 533 3.16 31.20 19.41
N MET A 534 1.92 31.73 19.41
CA MET A 534 1.36 32.52 18.32
C MET A 534 2.15 33.82 18.08
N ASP A 535 2.55 34.51 19.15
CA ASP A 535 3.37 35.74 19.08
C ASP A 535 4.73 35.49 18.42
N GLY A 536 5.27 34.28 18.57
CA GLY A 536 6.50 33.85 17.90
C GLY A 536 6.33 33.46 16.43
N VAL A 537 5.11 33.43 15.87
CA VAL A 537 4.86 33.05 14.48
C VAL A 537 5.15 34.23 13.54
N PRO A 538 6.10 34.10 12.59
CA PRO A 538 6.45 35.17 11.68
C PRO A 538 5.36 35.40 10.63
N GLY A 539 5.60 36.35 9.73
CA GLY A 539 4.72 36.58 8.58
C GLY A 539 4.55 35.33 7.71
N VAL A 540 3.38 35.21 7.06
CA VAL A 540 2.97 34.05 6.24
C VAL A 540 4.02 33.63 5.22
N ALA A 541 4.65 34.59 4.54
CA ALA A 541 5.68 34.30 3.54
C ALA A 541 6.89 33.57 4.14
N VAL A 542 7.28 33.93 5.36
CA VAL A 542 8.38 33.27 6.08
C VAL A 542 7.98 31.86 6.46
N VAL A 543 6.77 31.65 6.99
CA VAL A 543 6.28 30.29 7.34
C VAL A 543 6.25 29.36 6.13
N ILE A 544 5.81 29.86 4.97
CA ILE A 544 5.79 29.06 3.72
C ILE A 544 7.21 28.73 3.26
N GLU A 545 8.16 29.66 3.41
CA GLU A 545 9.56 29.42 3.04
C GLU A 545 10.25 28.46 4.02
N GLU A 546 10.02 28.61 5.33
CA GLU A 546 10.46 27.65 6.37
C GLU A 546 9.98 26.23 6.00
N GLN A 547 8.71 26.07 5.63
CA GLN A 547 8.14 24.78 5.20
C GLN A 547 8.87 24.21 3.97
N ARG A 548 9.06 25.04 2.92
CA ARG A 548 9.75 24.62 1.69
C ARG A 548 11.20 24.24 1.94
N ALA A 549 11.91 25.02 2.73
CA ALA A 549 13.30 24.75 3.09
C ALA A 549 13.42 23.43 3.88
N TRP A 550 12.52 23.19 4.82
CA TRP A 550 12.47 21.92 5.55
C TRP A 550 12.25 20.74 4.60
N CYS A 551 11.25 20.83 3.72
CA CYS A 551 10.95 19.77 2.75
C CYS A 551 12.11 19.55 1.76
N ALA A 552 12.79 20.61 1.30
CA ALA A 552 13.97 20.48 0.45
C ALA A 552 15.08 19.68 1.13
N GLY A 553 15.41 20.01 2.39
CA GLY A 553 16.38 19.27 3.18
C GLY A 553 15.97 17.82 3.44
N PHE A 554 14.68 17.56 3.67
CA PHE A 554 14.14 16.20 3.77
C PHE A 554 14.39 15.41 2.47
N TRP A 555 14.02 15.96 1.31
CA TRP A 555 14.18 15.27 0.02
C TRP A 555 15.65 15.06 -0.38
N GLU A 556 16.56 15.94 0.03
CA GLU A 556 18.01 15.72 -0.15
C GLU A 556 18.52 14.45 0.54
N ARG A 557 17.89 14.05 1.65
CA ARG A 557 18.27 12.87 2.44
C ARG A 557 17.39 11.64 2.21
N ALA A 558 16.18 11.80 1.65
CA ALA A 558 15.17 10.75 1.61
C ALA A 558 14.65 10.39 0.20
N ASP A 559 14.91 11.20 -0.85
CA ASP A 559 14.38 10.92 -2.19
C ASP A 559 14.89 9.58 -2.73
N VAL A 560 13.96 8.83 -3.33
CA VAL A 560 14.24 7.57 -4.02
C VAL A 560 13.73 7.71 -5.45
N ARG A 561 14.63 7.53 -6.42
CA ARG A 561 14.32 7.67 -7.85
C ARG A 561 14.39 6.34 -8.53
N VAL A 562 13.38 6.03 -9.32
CA VAL A 562 13.30 4.83 -10.15
C VAL A 562 13.20 5.26 -11.60
N HIS A 563 13.84 4.54 -12.51
CA HIS A 563 13.69 4.74 -13.94
C HIS A 563 13.17 3.46 -14.59
N ALA A 564 11.88 3.39 -14.91
CA ALA A 564 11.25 2.31 -15.65
C ALA A 564 11.38 2.53 -17.18
N GLY A 565 11.71 1.46 -17.92
CA GLY A 565 11.86 1.48 -19.38
C GLY A 565 13.18 0.87 -19.89
N PRO A 566 13.25 0.44 -21.16
CA PRO A 566 14.47 -0.08 -21.77
C PRO A 566 15.56 1.00 -21.84
N GLN A 567 16.82 0.61 -21.68
CA GLN A 567 17.95 1.53 -21.82
C GLN A 567 18.00 2.08 -23.25
N GLY A 568 17.61 3.34 -23.46
CA GLY A 568 17.65 3.97 -24.78
C GLY A 568 17.11 5.40 -24.81
N GLU A 569 16.13 5.75 -23.98
CA GLU A 569 15.67 7.13 -23.88
C GLU A 569 16.54 7.90 -22.90
N ARG A 570 17.60 8.53 -23.43
CA ARG A 570 18.29 9.64 -22.75
C ARG A 570 17.26 10.75 -22.56
N GLY A 571 16.65 10.83 -21.39
CA GLY A 571 16.05 12.07 -20.92
C GLY A 571 17.18 13.05 -20.66
N ASP A 572 17.35 14.00 -21.57
CA ASP A 572 18.17 15.19 -21.38
C ASP A 572 17.57 15.98 -20.21
N ASP A 573 18.22 15.90 -19.05
CA ASP A 573 17.88 16.62 -17.83
C ASP A 573 18.26 18.10 -17.96
N GLY A 574 17.52 18.80 -18.81
CA GLY A 574 17.57 20.26 -18.96
C GLY A 574 16.56 20.97 -18.05
N TYR A 575 16.84 21.06 -16.75
CA TYR A 575 16.24 22.10 -15.89
C TYR A 575 17.26 23.23 -15.69
N GLY A 576 17.34 24.10 -16.70
CA GLY A 576 17.89 25.45 -16.56
C GLY A 576 16.75 26.43 -16.27
N ALA A 577 16.94 27.29 -15.27
CA ALA A 577 16.05 28.40 -14.97
C ALA A 577 15.95 29.38 -16.17
N GLY A 578 14.76 29.87 -16.50
CA GLY A 578 14.61 31.00 -17.43
C GLY A 578 13.24 31.16 -18.09
N ALA A 579 12.52 32.19 -17.64
CA ALA A 579 11.62 33.14 -18.31
C ALA A 579 10.79 32.77 -19.58
N ALA A 580 9.59 33.37 -19.57
CA ALA A 580 8.59 33.53 -20.63
C ALA A 580 9.12 33.77 -22.06
N ASP A 581 8.40 33.26 -23.07
CA ASP A 581 7.67 34.14 -24.00
C ASP A 581 6.58 33.40 -24.80
N ASP A 582 5.51 34.14 -25.08
CA ASP A 582 4.38 33.81 -25.94
C ASP A 582 4.79 33.87 -27.43
N THR A 583 4.20 33.05 -28.30
CA THR A 583 3.73 33.51 -29.63
C THR A 583 2.92 32.43 -30.36
N ALA A 584 1.86 32.91 -31.02
CA ALA A 584 0.75 32.18 -31.60
C ALA A 584 1.03 31.51 -32.97
N ALA A 585 0.28 30.45 -33.27
CA ALA A 585 -0.07 30.05 -34.64
C ALA A 585 -1.46 29.35 -34.70
N THR A 586 -2.28 29.78 -35.65
CA THR A 586 -3.70 29.44 -35.92
C THR A 586 -3.86 28.18 -36.83
N PRO A 587 -5.08 27.66 -37.11
CA PRO A 587 -5.38 26.24 -37.00
C PRO A 587 -5.57 25.52 -38.35
N ALA A 588 -5.40 24.19 -38.35
CA ALA A 588 -5.83 23.35 -39.47
C ALA A 588 -6.46 22.03 -38.96
N THR A 589 -7.75 21.93 -39.25
CA THR A 589 -8.56 20.73 -39.58
C THR A 589 -8.55 19.52 -38.65
N ALA A 590 -9.73 19.28 -38.08
CA ALA A 590 -10.11 18.19 -37.22
C ALA A 590 -10.10 16.81 -37.91
N THR A 591 -9.39 15.88 -37.28
CA THR A 591 -9.72 14.46 -37.22
C THR A 591 -9.58 14.08 -35.75
N GLU A 592 -10.65 13.56 -35.14
CA GLU A 592 -10.64 13.11 -33.74
C GLU A 592 -9.46 12.15 -33.51
N PRO A 593 -8.56 12.41 -32.55
CA PRO A 593 -7.51 11.47 -32.23
C PRO A 593 -8.13 10.30 -31.46
N ALA A 594 -7.91 9.09 -31.97
CA ALA A 594 -8.11 7.87 -31.19
C ALA A 594 -7.43 8.02 -29.81
N PRO A 595 -8.04 7.49 -28.73
CA PRO A 595 -7.46 7.57 -27.40
C PRO A 595 -6.07 6.95 -27.41
N ARG A 596 -5.07 7.77 -27.04
CA ARG A 596 -3.67 7.34 -27.03
C ARG A 596 -3.43 6.46 -25.80
N PRO A 597 -2.76 5.29 -25.95
CA PRO A 597 -2.24 4.57 -24.80
C PRO A 597 -1.34 5.50 -23.98
N MET A 598 -1.40 5.39 -22.66
CA MET A 598 -0.57 6.19 -21.76
C MET A 598 0.92 5.97 -22.14
N PRO A 599 1.65 7.02 -22.55
CA PRO A 599 3.05 6.86 -22.92
C PRO A 599 3.85 6.36 -21.72
N VAL A 600 4.95 5.62 -21.94
CA VAL A 600 5.87 5.11 -20.89
C VAL A 600 6.20 6.19 -19.84
N SER A 601 6.29 7.46 -20.26
CA SER A 601 6.48 8.62 -19.37
C SER A 601 5.38 8.81 -18.32
N ALA A 602 4.13 8.46 -18.60
CA ALA A 602 3.01 8.58 -17.67
C ALA A 602 3.01 7.48 -16.60
N MET A 603 3.31 6.23 -16.97
CA MET A 603 3.51 5.13 -16.02
C MET A 603 4.71 5.41 -15.11
N GLN A 604 5.81 5.89 -15.69
CA GLN A 604 6.98 6.35 -14.94
C GLN A 604 6.63 7.47 -13.95
N ARG A 605 5.85 8.47 -14.37
CA ARG A 605 5.35 9.54 -13.47
C ARG A 605 4.50 8.98 -12.34
N ALA A 606 3.60 8.04 -12.62
CA ALA A 606 2.74 7.41 -11.63
C ALA A 606 3.55 6.63 -10.58
N LEU A 607 4.50 5.80 -11.03
CA LEU A 607 5.39 5.05 -10.16
C LEU A 607 6.19 5.98 -9.23
N GLN A 608 6.81 7.01 -9.81
CA GLN A 608 7.62 7.94 -9.05
C GLN A 608 6.79 8.81 -8.09
N GLN A 609 5.57 9.21 -8.49
CA GLN A 609 4.59 9.88 -7.64
C GLN A 609 4.25 9.02 -6.42
N ALA A 610 3.94 7.74 -6.63
CA ALA A 610 3.57 6.84 -5.54
C ALA A 610 4.72 6.63 -4.55
N ILE A 611 5.94 6.43 -5.04
CA ILE A 611 7.13 6.27 -4.18
C ILE A 611 7.31 7.51 -3.29
N ARG A 612 7.27 8.71 -3.89
CA ARG A 612 7.43 9.95 -3.11
C ARG A 612 6.26 10.23 -2.20
N TRP A 613 5.03 9.92 -2.61
CA TRP A 613 3.88 10.07 -1.71
C TRP A 613 4.06 9.18 -0.47
N ASN A 614 4.44 7.91 -0.64
CA ASN A 614 4.72 7.01 0.49
C ASN A 614 5.85 7.54 1.40
N VAL A 615 6.98 7.97 0.83
CA VAL A 615 8.11 8.53 1.61
C VAL A 615 7.72 9.83 2.32
N PHE A 616 6.94 10.71 1.68
CA PHE A 616 6.46 11.94 2.30
C PHE A 616 5.55 11.67 3.50
N GLN A 617 4.70 10.64 3.42
CA GLN A 617 3.81 10.27 4.51
C GLN A 617 4.57 9.77 5.75
N LEU A 618 5.77 9.18 5.59
CA LEU A 618 6.66 8.87 6.72
C LEU A 618 7.11 10.13 7.46
N ALA A 619 7.46 11.20 6.73
CA ALA A 619 7.73 12.50 7.34
C ALA A 619 6.47 13.05 8.04
N GLN A 620 5.30 13.00 7.40
CA GLN A 620 4.05 13.46 8.01
C GLN A 620 3.67 12.70 9.28
N ALA A 621 4.08 11.44 9.40
CA ALA A 621 3.80 10.60 10.57
C ALA A 621 4.79 10.79 11.73
N ALA A 622 6.04 11.20 11.47
CA ALA A 622 7.12 11.11 12.46
C ALA A 622 7.94 12.40 12.68
N ALA A 623 7.94 13.37 11.76
CA ALA A 623 8.94 14.46 11.75
C ALA A 623 9.05 15.26 13.04
N ARG A 624 7.92 15.52 13.70
CA ARG A 624 7.77 16.26 14.97
C ARG A 624 7.01 15.43 16.00
N ALA A 625 7.19 14.11 15.98
CA ALA A 625 6.63 13.27 17.04
C ALA A 625 7.18 13.71 18.42
N ASP A 626 8.43 14.19 18.49
CA ASP A 626 9.02 14.95 19.62
C ASP A 626 8.64 14.41 21.01
N GLY A 627 9.04 13.17 21.29
CA GLY A 627 8.74 12.45 22.53
C GLY A 627 7.45 11.61 22.47
N ARG A 628 6.86 11.46 21.29
CA ARG A 628 5.70 10.60 21.01
C ARG A 628 6.05 9.50 20.02
N GLY A 629 5.15 8.51 19.93
CA GLY A 629 5.30 7.36 19.06
C GLY A 629 4.77 7.65 17.66
N VAL A 630 4.97 6.72 16.75
CA VAL A 630 4.36 6.76 15.42
C VAL A 630 3.14 5.84 15.44
N SER A 631 1.95 6.41 15.30
CA SER A 631 0.72 5.61 15.28
C SER A 631 0.57 4.86 13.96
N ALA A 632 -0.10 3.71 13.97
CA ALA A 632 -0.26 2.86 12.78
C ALA A 632 -0.92 3.57 11.57
N LYS A 633 -1.73 4.60 11.85
CA LYS A 633 -2.40 5.45 10.86
C LYS A 633 -1.85 6.88 10.78
N GLY A 634 -0.71 7.13 11.43
CA GLY A 634 -0.19 8.48 11.66
C GLY A 634 -1.25 9.36 12.31
N VAL A 635 -1.21 10.65 11.99
CA VAL A 635 -2.24 11.62 12.38
C VAL A 635 -3.23 11.90 11.24
N SER A 636 -3.48 10.90 10.39
CA SER A 636 -4.33 11.03 9.20
C SER A 636 -5.77 10.53 9.40
N GLY A 637 -6.06 9.83 10.50
CA GLY A 637 -7.38 9.26 10.78
C GLY A 637 -7.40 8.50 12.10
N SER A 638 -8.61 8.14 12.55
CA SER A 638 -8.84 7.44 13.82
C SER A 638 -8.66 5.91 13.74
N GLY A 639 -8.34 5.34 12.58
CA GLY A 639 -8.07 3.90 12.44
C GLY A 639 -6.98 3.42 13.40
N TYR A 640 -7.14 2.22 13.96
CA TYR A 640 -6.29 1.68 15.03
C TYR A 640 -6.18 2.57 16.27
N SER A 641 -7.14 3.49 16.47
CA SER A 641 -7.29 4.29 17.69
C SER A 641 -6.08 5.18 18.02
N GLY A 642 -5.22 5.46 17.04
CA GLY A 642 -3.98 6.22 17.24
C GLY A 642 -2.91 5.49 18.07
N HIS A 643 -3.03 4.16 18.22
CA HIS A 643 -2.10 3.38 19.03
C HIS A 643 -0.74 3.18 18.35
N TYR A 644 0.29 3.05 19.19
CA TYR A 644 1.63 2.62 18.85
C TYR A 644 1.72 1.10 18.92
N PHE A 645 2.36 0.53 17.90
CA PHE A 645 2.59 -0.91 17.72
C PHE A 645 4.04 -1.16 17.33
N TRP A 646 4.45 -2.44 17.30
CA TRP A 646 5.74 -2.92 16.79
C TRP A 646 6.03 -2.50 15.32
N ASP A 647 5.00 -2.13 14.55
CA ASP A 647 5.08 -1.55 13.21
C ASP A 647 6.16 -0.45 13.11
N THR A 648 6.23 0.37 14.16
CA THR A 648 7.17 1.50 14.24
C THR A 648 8.60 1.00 14.22
N GLU A 649 8.93 0.06 15.10
CA GLU A 649 10.28 -0.45 15.28
C GLU A 649 10.80 -1.22 14.06
N VAL A 650 9.95 -2.03 13.43
CA VAL A 650 10.37 -2.94 12.35
C VAL A 650 10.30 -2.30 10.97
N PHE A 651 9.28 -1.48 10.69
CA PHE A 651 9.01 -0.98 9.33
C PHE A 651 9.30 0.51 9.15
N VAL A 652 9.13 1.33 10.18
CA VAL A 652 9.27 2.80 10.08
C VAL A 652 10.66 3.26 10.52
N LEU A 653 11.12 2.78 11.67
CA LEU A 653 12.36 3.22 12.29
C LEU A 653 13.62 2.96 11.43
N PRO A 654 13.73 1.88 10.64
CA PRO A 654 14.83 1.74 9.70
C PRO A 654 14.95 2.96 8.78
N PHE A 655 13.87 3.39 8.15
CA PHE A 655 13.88 4.60 7.31
C PHE A 655 14.31 5.84 8.12
N LEU A 656 13.73 6.03 9.31
CA LEU A 656 14.06 7.17 10.16
C LEU A 656 15.54 7.17 10.56
N ALA A 657 16.13 6.03 10.90
CA ALA A 657 17.54 5.95 11.27
C ALA A 657 18.46 6.41 10.12
N TYR A 658 18.13 6.04 8.87
CA TYR A 658 18.91 6.41 7.69
C TYR A 658 18.66 7.84 7.18
N ALA A 659 17.44 8.38 7.31
CA ALA A 659 17.05 9.65 6.68
C ALA A 659 16.75 10.80 7.67
N MET A 660 16.30 10.46 8.89
CA MET A 660 15.79 11.38 9.91
C MET A 660 16.21 10.93 11.33
N PRO A 661 17.52 10.82 11.64
CA PRO A 661 18.01 10.17 12.86
C PRO A 661 17.50 10.83 14.15
N ALA A 662 17.27 12.15 14.16
CA ALA A 662 16.68 12.84 15.30
C ALA A 662 15.25 12.34 15.61
N ALA A 663 14.43 12.12 14.58
CA ALA A 663 13.09 11.56 14.75
C ALA A 663 13.15 10.11 15.24
N ALA A 664 14.08 9.30 14.70
CA ALA A 664 14.31 7.92 15.16
C ALA A 664 14.68 7.87 16.65
N ARG A 665 15.61 8.72 17.09
CA ARG A 665 16.01 8.84 18.50
C ARG A 665 14.82 9.20 19.37
N SER A 666 14.06 10.21 18.98
CA SER A 666 12.89 10.68 19.74
C SER A 666 11.82 9.59 19.92
N THR A 667 11.57 8.79 18.88
CA THR A 667 10.65 7.64 18.97
C THR A 667 11.15 6.57 19.95
N LEU A 668 12.46 6.30 20.00
CA LEU A 668 13.03 5.36 20.97
C LEU A 668 13.08 5.92 22.40
N GLU A 669 13.27 7.23 22.55
CA GLU A 669 13.18 7.90 23.85
C GLU A 669 11.78 7.78 24.45
N LEU A 670 10.71 7.75 23.63
CA LEU A 670 9.39 7.37 24.14
C LEU A 670 9.40 5.96 24.73
N ARG A 671 9.96 4.96 24.03
CA ARG A 671 10.02 3.58 24.57
C ARG A 671 10.77 3.54 25.89
N HIS A 672 11.86 4.30 26.02
CA HIS A 672 12.55 4.46 27.31
C HIS A 672 11.64 5.09 28.38
N ALA A 673 10.92 6.17 28.06
CA ALA A 673 9.98 6.82 28.97
C ALA A 673 8.82 5.90 29.41
N LEU A 674 8.45 4.92 28.59
CA LEU A 674 7.42 3.93 28.89
C LEU A 674 7.92 2.72 29.71
N LEU A 675 9.23 2.61 30.00
CA LEU A 675 9.78 1.50 30.80
C LEU A 675 9.07 1.30 32.15
N PRO A 676 8.69 2.34 32.92
CA PRO A 676 7.93 2.14 34.16
C PRO A 676 6.58 1.43 33.94
N ALA A 677 5.87 1.73 32.85
CA ALA A 677 4.62 1.04 32.50
C ALA A 677 4.90 -0.40 32.08
N ALA A 678 5.95 -0.62 31.28
CA ALA A 678 6.37 -1.94 30.85
C ALA A 678 6.80 -2.85 32.02
N ARG A 679 7.51 -2.32 33.02
CA ARG A 679 7.84 -3.05 34.26
C ARG A 679 6.60 -3.46 35.05
N ARG A 680 5.61 -2.57 35.17
CA ARG A 680 4.31 -2.91 35.79
C ARG A 680 3.61 -4.01 35.01
N ARG A 681 3.63 -3.95 33.68
CA ARG A 681 3.03 -4.97 32.83
C ARG A 681 3.72 -6.32 32.99
N ALA A 682 5.05 -6.37 33.02
CA ALA A 682 5.81 -7.59 33.30
C ALA A 682 5.42 -8.19 34.66
N ALA A 683 5.37 -7.37 35.72
CA ALA A 683 4.95 -7.82 37.05
C ALA A 683 3.52 -8.39 37.07
N VAL A 684 2.57 -7.74 36.37
CA VAL A 684 1.19 -8.25 36.19
C VAL A 684 1.19 -9.60 35.48
N MET A 685 2.11 -9.82 34.54
CA MET A 685 2.26 -11.10 33.84
C MET A 685 3.13 -12.11 34.61
N SER A 686 3.50 -11.82 35.87
CA SER A 686 4.39 -12.64 36.70
C SER A 686 5.79 -12.84 36.10
N LEU A 687 6.30 -11.81 35.43
CA LEU A 687 7.63 -11.77 34.80
C LEU A 687 8.53 -10.74 35.48
N ALA A 688 9.83 -10.99 35.46
CA ALA A 688 10.83 -9.97 35.75
C ALA A 688 11.05 -9.03 34.54
N GLY A 689 11.74 -7.92 34.76
CA GLY A 689 12.12 -7.00 33.68
C GLY A 689 11.01 -6.06 33.24
N ALA A 690 10.98 -5.75 31.95
CA ALA A 690 9.95 -4.92 31.30
C ALA A 690 9.24 -5.72 30.21
N LEU A 691 7.93 -5.50 30.04
CA LEU A 691 7.11 -6.02 28.94
C LEU A 691 6.33 -4.87 28.33
N PHE A 692 6.70 -4.42 27.13
CA PHE A 692 5.99 -3.34 26.46
C PHE A 692 4.58 -3.79 26.04
N ALA A 693 3.62 -2.88 26.15
CA ALA A 693 2.25 -3.11 25.70
C ALA A 693 2.19 -3.31 24.17
N TRP A 694 1.45 -4.31 23.72
CA TRP A 694 1.28 -4.64 22.29
C TRP A 694 0.68 -3.48 21.51
N ARG A 695 -0.35 -2.84 22.10
CA ARG A 695 -0.91 -1.58 21.60
C ARG A 695 -1.13 -0.62 22.76
N THR A 696 -0.73 0.63 22.57
CA THR A 696 -0.85 1.66 23.60
C THR A 696 -0.71 3.07 23.05
N ILE A 697 -1.18 4.05 23.81
CA ILE A 697 -0.80 5.46 23.68
C ILE A 697 0.06 5.89 24.88
N ALA A 698 -0.36 5.54 26.09
CA ALA A 698 0.25 6.01 27.35
C ALA A 698 1.13 4.95 28.07
N GLY A 699 1.38 3.80 27.44
CA GLY A 699 2.19 2.70 27.97
C GLY A 699 1.39 1.52 28.54
N GLU A 700 0.15 1.73 28.95
CA GLU A 700 -0.73 0.65 29.42
C GLU A 700 -1.23 -0.22 28.26
N GLU A 701 -1.36 -1.52 28.49
CA GLU A 701 -1.89 -2.45 27.50
C GLU A 701 -3.36 -2.16 27.22
N ALA A 702 -3.68 -1.94 25.95
CA ALA A 702 -5.03 -1.64 25.47
C ALA A 702 -5.61 -2.72 24.53
N SER A 703 -4.93 -3.86 24.34
CA SER A 703 -5.47 -4.97 23.57
C SER A 703 -6.46 -5.79 24.39
N ALA A 704 -7.75 -5.68 24.05
CA ALA A 704 -8.79 -6.53 24.64
C ALA A 704 -8.67 -8.01 24.25
N TYR A 705 -7.92 -8.32 23.18
CA TYR A 705 -7.75 -9.67 22.64
C TYR A 705 -6.34 -10.18 22.92
N TYR A 706 -6.17 -10.96 24.00
CA TYR A 706 -4.86 -11.41 24.44
C TYR A 706 -4.11 -12.35 23.47
N PRO A 707 -4.75 -13.26 22.69
CA PRO A 707 -4.03 -14.21 21.83
C PRO A 707 -3.23 -13.51 20.71
N ALA A 708 -3.78 -12.45 20.13
CA ALA A 708 -3.09 -11.55 19.20
C ALA A 708 -2.89 -10.16 19.82
N GLY A 709 -2.47 -10.17 21.09
CA GLY A 709 -2.22 -8.99 21.90
C GLY A 709 -1.10 -9.28 22.88
N THR A 710 -1.44 -9.47 24.15
CA THR A 710 -0.46 -9.75 25.22
C THR A 710 0.44 -10.94 24.96
N ALA A 711 -0.04 -11.98 24.26
CA ALA A 711 0.78 -13.15 23.92
C ALA A 711 1.87 -12.85 22.87
N GLN A 712 1.81 -11.70 22.18
CA GLN A 712 2.83 -11.26 21.23
C GLN A 712 4.01 -10.58 21.96
N TYR A 713 4.72 -11.36 22.77
CA TYR A 713 5.91 -10.90 23.50
C TYR A 713 7.02 -10.36 22.60
N HIS A 714 7.00 -10.70 21.31
CA HIS A 714 8.05 -10.31 20.35
C HIS A 714 8.22 -8.79 20.23
N ILE A 715 7.23 -7.97 20.61
CA ILE A 715 7.36 -6.51 20.66
C ILE A 715 8.59 -6.04 21.45
N ASP A 716 8.96 -6.73 22.52
CA ASP A 716 10.17 -6.40 23.28
C ASP A 716 11.45 -6.65 22.49
N ALA A 717 11.47 -7.70 21.68
CA ALA A 717 12.59 -7.98 20.80
C ALA A 717 12.63 -7.01 19.61
N ASP A 718 11.47 -6.53 19.14
CA ASP A 718 11.37 -5.51 18.10
C ASP A 718 11.90 -4.15 18.59
N VAL A 719 11.54 -3.74 19.80
CA VAL A 719 12.07 -2.54 20.47
C VAL A 719 13.58 -2.66 20.69
N ALA A 720 14.05 -3.80 21.18
CA ALA A 720 15.49 -4.07 21.33
C ALA A 720 16.21 -4.00 19.97
N TYR A 721 15.66 -4.61 18.93
CA TYR A 721 16.19 -4.56 17.57
C TYR A 721 16.29 -3.13 17.04
N ALA A 722 15.26 -2.31 17.25
CA ALA A 722 15.24 -0.93 16.83
C ALA A 722 16.30 -0.07 17.53
N VAL A 723 16.52 -0.27 18.85
CA VAL A 723 17.61 0.36 19.60
C VAL A 723 18.97 0.04 18.97
N LEU A 724 19.22 -1.25 18.69
CA LEU A 724 20.47 -1.73 18.11
C LEU A 724 20.67 -1.18 16.71
N ARG A 725 19.61 -1.18 15.89
CA ARG A 725 19.66 -0.69 14.51
C ARG A 725 19.92 0.81 14.47
N TYR A 726 19.18 1.60 15.26
CA TYR A 726 19.41 3.04 15.38
C TYR A 726 20.87 3.32 15.73
N ALA A 727 21.37 2.75 16.83
CA ALA A 727 22.74 2.97 17.27
C ALA A 727 23.79 2.50 16.23
N GLY A 728 23.54 1.39 15.55
CA GLY A 728 24.43 0.88 14.49
C GLY A 728 24.53 1.81 13.29
N VAL A 729 23.38 2.34 12.85
CA VAL A 729 23.26 3.26 11.70
C VAL A 729 23.80 4.65 12.03
N THR A 730 23.47 5.20 13.20
CA THR A 730 23.86 6.57 13.56
C THR A 730 25.24 6.66 14.21
N GLY A 731 25.71 5.57 14.82
CA GLY A 731 26.92 5.58 15.65
C GLY A 731 26.71 6.24 17.02
N ASP A 732 25.46 6.44 17.46
CA ASP A 732 25.11 7.10 18.72
C ASP A 732 25.36 6.18 19.93
N GLU A 733 26.63 6.11 20.35
CA GLU A 733 27.04 5.31 21.51
C GLU A 733 26.47 5.85 22.83
N GLU A 734 26.25 7.16 22.94
CA GLU A 734 25.67 7.77 24.13
C GLU A 734 24.26 7.24 24.37
N PHE A 735 23.43 7.21 23.32
CA PHE A 735 22.10 6.61 23.39
C PHE A 735 22.17 5.11 23.68
N LEU A 736 23.03 4.36 22.97
CA LEU A 736 23.15 2.91 23.13
C LEU A 736 23.55 2.50 24.55
N LEU A 737 24.52 3.20 25.15
CA LEU A 737 25.02 2.88 26.49
C LEU A 737 24.21 3.58 27.61
N GLY A 738 23.37 4.55 27.27
CA GLY A 738 22.44 5.23 28.17
C GLY A 738 21.02 4.63 28.11
N PRO A 739 20.01 5.36 27.59
CA PRO A 739 18.63 4.87 27.52
C PRO A 739 18.46 3.52 26.82
N GLY A 740 19.19 3.28 25.73
CA GLY A 740 19.13 2.02 24.98
C GLY A 740 19.60 0.82 25.81
N ALA A 741 20.60 1.00 26.65
CA ALA A 741 21.14 -0.06 27.51
C ALA A 741 20.12 -0.52 28.55
N GLU A 742 19.37 0.41 29.14
CA GLU A 742 18.31 0.09 30.11
C GLU A 742 17.19 -0.73 29.45
N ILE A 743 16.78 -0.36 28.23
CA ILE A 743 15.80 -1.11 27.45
C ILE A 743 16.29 -2.55 27.19
N LEU A 744 17.52 -2.70 26.69
CA LEU A 744 18.09 -4.02 26.37
C LEU A 744 18.16 -4.92 27.61
N VAL A 745 18.64 -4.38 28.74
CA VAL A 745 18.73 -5.12 30.00
C VAL A 745 17.36 -5.53 30.53
N GLU A 746 16.40 -4.62 30.59
CA GLU A 746 15.07 -4.93 31.16
C GLU A 746 14.28 -5.91 30.30
N THR A 747 14.39 -5.81 28.98
CA THR A 747 13.75 -6.78 28.07
C THR A 747 14.48 -8.13 28.08
N ALA A 748 15.81 -8.18 28.27
CA ALA A 748 16.55 -9.43 28.48
C ALA A 748 16.14 -10.15 29.78
N ARG A 749 15.88 -9.40 30.86
CA ARG A 749 15.31 -9.94 32.11
C ARG A 749 13.95 -10.57 31.88
N MET A 750 13.09 -9.93 31.08
CA MET A 750 11.80 -10.48 30.70
C MET A 750 11.98 -11.79 29.93
N TRP A 751 12.80 -11.83 28.88
CA TRP A 751 13.05 -13.05 28.11
C TRP A 751 13.58 -14.20 28.96
N ARG A 752 14.53 -13.90 29.86
CA ARG A 752 15.04 -14.92 30.78
C ARG A 752 13.98 -15.40 31.77
N SER A 753 13.10 -14.52 32.23
CA SER A 753 12.01 -14.85 33.15
C SER A 753 10.89 -15.65 32.48
N LEU A 754 10.59 -15.36 31.20
CA LEU A 754 9.56 -16.03 30.42
C LEU A 754 9.99 -17.45 30.02
N GLY A 755 11.26 -17.60 29.61
CA GLY A 755 11.79 -18.88 29.15
C GLY A 755 12.37 -19.76 30.24
N PHE A 756 12.62 -21.01 29.87
CA PHE A 756 13.17 -22.03 30.78
C PHE A 756 14.10 -22.99 30.05
N PHE A 757 15.03 -23.59 30.79
CA PHE A 757 15.83 -24.71 30.28
C PHE A 757 15.05 -26.01 30.43
N SER A 758 14.77 -26.66 29.32
CA SER A 758 14.09 -27.96 29.27
C SER A 758 15.03 -29.07 29.76
N GLU A 759 14.58 -29.88 30.71
CA GLU A 759 15.32 -31.07 31.15
C GLU A 759 15.38 -32.16 30.07
N ARG A 760 14.50 -32.08 29.07
CA ARG A 760 14.36 -33.11 28.02
C ARG A 760 15.51 -33.06 27.00
N ASP A 761 15.93 -31.86 26.62
CA ASP A 761 16.90 -31.62 25.55
C ASP A 761 17.96 -30.58 25.91
N GLY A 762 17.89 -30.00 27.11
CA GLY A 762 18.85 -29.02 27.61
C GLY A 762 18.78 -27.65 26.92
N ARG A 763 17.80 -27.44 26.04
CA ARG A 763 17.62 -26.18 25.30
C ARG A 763 16.80 -25.18 26.11
N PHE A 764 16.90 -23.91 25.73
CA PHE A 764 16.13 -22.81 26.31
C PHE A 764 14.90 -22.57 25.43
N HIS A 765 13.70 -22.73 26.01
CA HIS A 765 12.43 -22.66 25.29
C HIS A 765 11.61 -21.44 25.68
N LEU A 766 10.82 -20.94 24.74
CA LEU A 766 9.76 -19.95 24.97
C LEU A 766 8.43 -20.57 24.57
N HIS A 767 7.53 -20.74 25.54
CA HIS A 767 6.25 -21.41 25.36
C HIS A 767 5.09 -20.41 25.44
N SER A 768 3.96 -20.77 24.83
CA SER A 768 2.71 -19.99 24.86
C SER A 768 2.85 -18.54 24.37
N VAL A 769 3.57 -18.36 23.27
CA VAL A 769 3.81 -17.07 22.61
C VAL A 769 3.05 -16.99 21.28
N THR A 770 2.77 -15.79 20.80
CA THR A 770 2.28 -15.55 19.44
C THR A 770 3.36 -14.79 18.68
N GLY A 771 3.77 -15.28 17.51
CA GLY A 771 4.69 -14.54 16.63
C GLY A 771 3.95 -13.50 15.78
N PRO A 772 4.65 -12.84 14.84
CA PRO A 772 4.03 -11.96 13.86
C PRO A 772 2.84 -12.59 13.12
N ASP A 773 2.86 -13.91 12.87
CA ASP A 773 1.69 -14.59 12.32
C ASP A 773 0.56 -14.75 13.37
N GLU A 774 -0.35 -13.77 13.41
CA GLU A 774 -1.54 -13.81 14.28
C GLU A 774 -2.54 -14.93 13.92
N TYR A 775 -2.33 -15.69 12.83
CA TYR A 775 -3.10 -16.91 12.51
C TYR A 775 -2.51 -18.16 13.17
N SER A 776 -1.39 -18.03 13.87
CA SER A 776 -0.78 -19.03 14.74
C SER A 776 -0.56 -18.44 16.14
N ALA A 777 -1.60 -18.45 16.97
CA ALA A 777 -1.56 -17.82 18.29
C ALA A 777 -1.28 -18.81 19.43
N VAL A 778 -0.56 -18.36 20.46
CA VAL A 778 -0.26 -19.09 21.70
C VAL A 778 0.39 -20.45 21.44
N VAL A 779 1.45 -20.43 20.64
CA VAL A 779 2.26 -21.58 20.22
C VAL A 779 3.55 -21.69 21.03
N ASN A 780 4.25 -22.81 20.91
CA ASN A 780 5.56 -23.01 21.53
C ASN A 780 6.68 -22.83 20.51
N ASP A 781 7.78 -22.22 20.94
CA ASP A 781 8.98 -22.00 20.17
C ASP A 781 8.73 -21.37 18.80
N ASN A 782 7.90 -20.32 18.76
CA ASN A 782 7.76 -19.51 17.56
C ASN A 782 9.16 -19.02 17.12
N PHE A 783 9.53 -19.32 15.89
CA PHE A 783 10.89 -19.13 15.40
C PHE A 783 11.29 -17.66 15.42
N TYR A 784 10.40 -16.76 14.95
CA TYR A 784 10.67 -15.32 14.97
C TYR A 784 10.96 -14.84 16.40
N THR A 785 10.07 -15.16 17.32
CA THR A 785 10.18 -14.77 18.73
C THR A 785 11.48 -15.28 19.35
N ASN A 786 11.81 -16.56 19.18
CA ASN A 786 13.01 -17.16 19.75
C ASN A 786 14.30 -16.57 19.14
N ALA A 787 14.35 -16.38 17.82
CA ALA A 787 15.51 -15.82 17.14
C ALA A 787 15.76 -14.36 17.55
N MET A 788 14.70 -13.56 17.67
CA MET A 788 14.80 -12.15 18.05
C MET A 788 15.06 -11.98 19.56
N ALA A 789 14.47 -12.81 20.42
CA ALA A 789 14.79 -12.85 21.85
C ALA A 789 16.26 -13.25 22.08
N ARG A 790 16.78 -14.20 21.30
CA ARG A 790 18.20 -14.57 21.32
C ARG A 790 19.10 -13.38 20.99
N LEU A 791 18.78 -12.60 19.95
CA LEU A 791 19.53 -11.37 19.63
C LEU A 791 19.54 -10.43 20.84
N ASN A 792 18.37 -10.18 21.45
CA ASN A 792 18.27 -9.27 22.58
C ASN A 792 19.13 -9.72 23.77
N LEU A 793 19.03 -11.00 24.17
CA LEU A 793 19.85 -11.59 25.24
C LEU A 793 21.35 -11.45 24.96
N GLU A 794 21.79 -11.69 23.72
CA GLU A 794 23.20 -11.54 23.32
C GLU A 794 23.66 -10.08 23.47
N ARG A 795 22.85 -9.11 23.01
CA ARG A 795 23.22 -7.70 23.01
C ARG A 795 23.08 -7.01 24.35
N ALA A 796 22.11 -7.40 25.16
CA ALA A 796 22.01 -6.97 26.55
C ALA A 796 23.24 -7.40 27.35
N ALA A 797 23.73 -8.63 27.13
CA ALA A 797 24.98 -9.09 27.72
C ALA A 797 26.20 -8.28 27.23
N ASP A 798 26.31 -8.02 25.91
CA ASP A 798 27.38 -7.16 25.37
C ASP A 798 27.41 -5.78 26.04
N VAL A 799 26.24 -5.15 26.22
CA VAL A 799 26.13 -3.81 26.80
C VAL A 799 26.38 -3.83 28.31
N ALA A 800 25.89 -4.84 29.05
CA ALA A 800 26.14 -4.98 30.48
C ALA A 800 27.62 -5.25 30.79
N GLU A 801 28.33 -5.99 29.93
CA GLU A 801 29.79 -6.18 30.02
C GLU A 801 30.56 -4.87 29.79
N ARG A 802 30.07 -4.03 28.87
CA ARG A 802 30.63 -2.69 28.61
C ARG A 802 30.28 -1.67 29.71
N ARG A 803 29.18 -1.87 30.44
CA ARG A 803 28.68 -1.02 31.53
C ARG A 803 28.37 -1.85 32.79
N PRO A 804 29.40 -2.36 33.50
CA PRO A 804 29.19 -3.18 34.69
C PRO A 804 28.38 -2.46 35.76
N GLY A 805 27.40 -3.15 36.36
CA GLY A 805 26.53 -2.60 37.41
C GLY A 805 25.37 -1.75 36.92
N LEU A 806 25.17 -1.62 35.60
CA LEU A 806 23.97 -0.99 35.04
C LEU A 806 22.72 -1.72 35.57
N LEU A 807 21.78 -0.98 36.18
CA LEU A 807 20.56 -1.54 36.77
C LEU A 807 20.84 -2.72 37.72
N ASP A 808 21.92 -2.63 38.50
CA ASP A 808 22.37 -3.64 39.44
C ASP A 808 22.63 -5.02 38.80
N THR A 809 22.99 -5.04 37.51
CA THR A 809 23.31 -6.27 36.79
C THR A 809 24.54 -6.97 37.37
N THR A 810 24.44 -8.28 37.54
CA THR A 810 25.53 -9.10 38.08
C THR A 810 26.22 -9.92 36.98
N PRO A 811 27.51 -10.29 37.14
CA PRO A 811 28.17 -11.19 36.19
C PRO A 811 27.46 -12.54 36.02
N ALA A 812 26.79 -13.04 37.05
CA ALA A 812 26.02 -14.28 36.99
C ALA A 812 24.78 -14.14 36.12
N GLU A 813 24.05 -13.03 36.25
CA GLU A 813 22.88 -12.70 35.41
C GLU A 813 23.29 -12.57 33.94
N VAL A 814 24.39 -11.86 33.65
CA VAL A 814 24.93 -11.71 32.29
C VAL A 814 25.33 -13.07 31.70
N ALA A 815 26.01 -13.92 32.48
CA ALA A 815 26.38 -15.27 32.05
C ALA A 815 25.15 -16.14 31.77
N GLU A 816 24.08 -15.95 32.52
CA GLU A 816 22.81 -16.65 32.31
C GLU A 816 22.12 -16.22 31.01
N TRP A 817 22.12 -14.93 30.66
CA TRP A 817 21.63 -14.47 29.36
C TRP A 817 22.42 -15.05 28.19
N ARG A 818 23.75 -15.07 28.28
CA ARG A 818 24.61 -15.72 27.28
C ARG A 818 24.27 -17.19 27.13
N ARG A 819 24.06 -17.89 28.25
CA ARG A 819 23.70 -19.33 28.25
C ARG A 819 22.33 -19.55 27.61
N ALA A 820 21.32 -18.74 27.95
CA ALA A 820 19.98 -18.84 27.37
C ALA A 820 20.00 -18.58 25.87
N ALA A 821 20.71 -17.54 25.43
CA ALA A 821 20.89 -17.23 24.01
C ALA A 821 21.58 -18.38 23.24
N ALA A 822 22.65 -18.94 23.80
CA ALA A 822 23.40 -20.04 23.17
C ALA A 822 22.58 -21.34 23.07
N ALA A 823 21.68 -21.58 24.03
CA ALA A 823 20.85 -22.77 24.10
C ALA A 823 19.44 -22.58 23.51
N MET A 824 19.12 -21.40 22.96
CA MET A 824 17.78 -21.08 22.45
C MET A 824 17.28 -22.13 21.45
N ALA A 825 16.09 -22.66 21.68
CA ALA A 825 15.43 -23.58 20.78
C ALA A 825 15.02 -22.84 19.50
N LEU A 826 15.49 -23.33 18.35
CA LEU A 826 15.04 -22.92 17.02
C LEU A 826 14.59 -24.19 16.30
N PRO A 827 13.28 -24.37 16.05
CA PRO A 827 12.77 -25.60 15.49
C PRO A 827 13.13 -25.71 14.00
N PHE A 828 13.61 -26.88 13.60
CA PHE A 828 14.05 -27.20 12.24
C PHE A 828 13.58 -28.61 11.89
N ASP A 829 13.01 -28.79 10.70
CA ASP A 829 12.60 -30.10 10.19
C ASP A 829 13.63 -30.65 9.22
N GLU A 830 14.37 -31.66 9.66
CA GLU A 830 15.43 -32.31 8.88
C GLU A 830 14.94 -32.97 7.58
N ARG A 831 13.68 -33.40 7.54
CA ARG A 831 13.12 -34.10 6.37
C ARG A 831 12.78 -33.13 5.25
N LEU A 832 12.19 -32.00 5.59
CA LEU A 832 11.82 -30.93 4.66
C LEU A 832 13.00 -29.98 4.40
N GLY A 833 13.98 -29.92 5.31
CA GLY A 833 15.11 -28.99 5.24
C GLY A 833 14.69 -27.54 5.48
N VAL A 834 13.58 -27.32 6.18
CA VAL A 834 13.00 -26.00 6.46
C VAL A 834 13.04 -25.70 7.95
N ASN A 835 13.24 -24.43 8.30
CA ASN A 835 12.95 -23.98 9.65
C ASN A 835 11.44 -24.06 9.88
N ALA A 836 11.00 -24.58 11.02
CA ALA A 836 9.59 -24.61 11.35
C ALA A 836 9.19 -23.27 11.99
N GLN A 837 8.05 -22.71 11.61
CA GLN A 837 7.54 -21.46 12.18
C GLN A 837 7.28 -21.56 13.70
N ASP A 838 6.81 -22.72 14.16
CA ASP A 838 6.65 -23.06 15.57
C ASP A 838 6.81 -24.57 15.75
N ALA A 839 6.87 -25.04 17.00
CA ALA A 839 7.13 -26.44 17.35
C ALA A 839 6.14 -27.45 16.72
N GLU A 840 4.93 -27.02 16.37
CA GLU A 840 3.85 -27.90 15.87
C GLU A 840 3.36 -27.53 14.46
N PHE A 841 3.77 -26.40 13.90
CA PHE A 841 3.24 -25.85 12.65
C PHE A 841 3.20 -26.87 11.50
N LEU A 842 4.31 -27.57 11.28
CA LEU A 842 4.46 -28.52 10.16
C LEU A 842 3.62 -29.79 10.32
N SER A 843 3.06 -30.05 11.50
CA SER A 843 2.14 -31.16 11.76
C SER A 843 0.68 -30.83 11.45
N ARG A 844 0.35 -29.54 11.26
CA ARG A 844 -1.01 -29.06 11.01
C ARG A 844 -1.45 -29.34 9.57
N GLN A 845 -2.77 -29.35 9.35
CA GLN A 845 -3.34 -29.47 8.00
C GLN A 845 -3.06 -28.20 7.19
N ARG A 846 -2.68 -28.31 5.92
CA ARG A 846 -2.57 -27.13 5.05
C ARG A 846 -3.94 -26.51 4.76
N TRP A 847 -4.04 -25.19 4.82
CA TRP A 847 -5.23 -24.47 4.39
C TRP A 847 -5.30 -24.43 2.87
N ASP A 848 -6.49 -24.62 2.29
CA ASP A 848 -6.71 -24.51 0.86
C ASP A 848 -7.00 -23.04 0.48
N LEU A 849 -5.93 -22.28 0.25
CA LEU A 849 -6.03 -20.86 -0.11
C LEU A 849 -6.62 -20.64 -1.50
N ALA A 850 -6.37 -21.56 -2.43
CA ALA A 850 -6.87 -21.51 -3.80
C ALA A 850 -8.40 -21.62 -3.84
N ALA A 851 -8.99 -22.50 -3.01
CA ALA A 851 -10.43 -22.64 -2.89
C ALA A 851 -11.10 -21.61 -1.94
N THR A 852 -10.34 -20.71 -1.31
CA THR A 852 -10.90 -19.74 -0.36
C THR A 852 -11.39 -18.48 -1.06
N PRO A 853 -12.70 -18.15 -1.02
CA PRO A 853 -13.26 -16.98 -1.68
C PRO A 853 -12.67 -15.66 -1.16
N ARG A 854 -12.55 -14.65 -2.04
CA ARG A 854 -11.95 -13.34 -1.72
C ARG A 854 -12.73 -12.58 -0.67
N GLU A 855 -14.05 -12.65 -0.70
CA GLU A 855 -14.96 -12.02 0.25
C GLU A 855 -14.88 -12.62 1.66
N LYS A 856 -14.17 -13.75 1.83
CA LYS A 856 -13.87 -14.32 3.14
C LYS A 856 -12.50 -13.93 3.68
N ARG A 857 -11.83 -12.98 3.03
CA ARG A 857 -10.55 -12.40 3.47
C ARG A 857 -10.78 -10.95 3.95
N PRO A 858 -10.17 -10.52 5.06
CA PRO A 858 -9.25 -11.25 5.93
C PRO A 858 -9.88 -12.41 6.70
N LEU A 859 -9.22 -13.58 6.79
CA LEU A 859 -9.82 -14.81 7.33
C LEU A 859 -10.41 -14.63 8.73
N LEU A 860 -9.73 -13.90 9.62
CA LEU A 860 -10.16 -13.68 11.01
C LEU A 860 -11.52 -12.97 11.14
N LEU A 861 -11.97 -12.25 10.10
CA LEU A 861 -13.28 -11.60 10.10
C LEU A 861 -14.41 -12.53 9.65
N HIS A 862 -14.09 -13.69 9.08
CA HIS A 862 -15.05 -14.61 8.47
C HIS A 862 -14.99 -16.05 9.00
N TYR A 863 -13.88 -16.43 9.64
CA TYR A 863 -13.66 -17.73 10.23
C TYR A 863 -13.31 -17.58 11.70
N HIS A 864 -13.86 -18.48 12.52
CA HIS A 864 -13.54 -18.52 13.94
C HIS A 864 -12.04 -18.84 14.15
N PRO A 865 -11.34 -18.22 15.12
CA PRO A 865 -9.91 -18.45 15.37
C PRO A 865 -9.52 -19.94 15.47
N LEU A 866 -10.32 -20.75 16.17
CA LEU A 866 -10.08 -22.21 16.27
C LEU A 866 -10.13 -22.96 14.93
N VAL A 867 -10.72 -22.40 13.88
CA VAL A 867 -10.68 -22.97 12.53
C VAL A 867 -9.34 -22.61 11.88
N ILE A 868 -8.88 -21.38 12.06
CA ILE A 868 -7.63 -20.87 11.47
C ILE A 868 -6.42 -21.50 12.15
N TYR A 869 -6.33 -21.46 13.48
CA TYR A 869 -5.14 -21.81 14.27
C TYR A 869 -4.66 -23.25 14.12
N ARG A 870 -5.53 -24.18 13.70
CA ARG A 870 -5.18 -25.59 13.48
C ARG A 870 -4.64 -25.88 12.08
N HIS A 871 -4.47 -24.86 11.23
CA HIS A 871 -3.98 -25.01 9.86
C HIS A 871 -2.63 -24.35 9.64
N GLN A 872 -1.96 -24.75 8.57
CA GLN A 872 -0.82 -24.02 8.01
C GLN A 872 -1.36 -22.91 7.10
N VAL A 873 -1.50 -21.71 7.66
CA VAL A 873 -1.88 -20.48 6.96
C VAL A 873 -1.34 -19.29 7.73
N LEU A 874 -0.72 -18.35 7.04
CA LEU A 874 -0.10 -17.18 7.65
C LEU A 874 -0.88 -15.92 7.31
N LYS A 875 -1.18 -15.09 8.30
CA LYS A 875 -1.70 -13.73 8.08
C LYS A 875 -0.64 -12.85 7.40
N GLN A 876 0.61 -12.97 7.85
CA GLN A 876 1.78 -12.20 7.43
C GLN A 876 3.07 -12.98 7.67
N THR A 877 4.17 -12.52 7.10
CA THR A 877 5.50 -13.15 7.29
C THR A 877 5.93 -13.19 8.75
N ASP A 878 6.43 -14.36 9.18
CA ASP A 878 6.88 -14.64 10.55
C ASP A 878 8.36 -15.09 10.55
N LEU A 879 8.64 -16.37 10.29
CA LEU A 879 10.00 -16.91 10.12
C LEU A 879 10.81 -16.13 9.08
N VAL A 880 10.23 -15.90 7.89
CA VAL A 880 10.89 -15.19 6.79
C VAL A 880 11.26 -13.76 7.17
N LEU A 881 10.50 -13.14 8.08
CA LEU A 881 10.85 -11.81 8.62
C LEU A 881 12.11 -11.90 9.50
N ALA A 882 12.25 -12.92 10.36
CA ALA A 882 13.47 -13.10 11.15
C ALA A 882 14.70 -13.32 10.25
N GLU A 883 14.55 -14.07 9.17
CA GLU A 883 15.61 -14.27 8.19
C GLU A 883 16.01 -12.99 7.46
N PHE A 884 15.06 -12.08 7.21
CA PHE A 884 15.39 -10.76 6.68
C PHE A 884 16.15 -9.91 7.72
N LEU A 885 15.62 -9.79 8.95
CA LEU A 885 16.18 -8.91 9.97
C LEU A 885 17.55 -9.38 10.48
N LEU A 886 17.79 -10.70 10.49
CA LEU A 886 19.02 -11.34 10.96
C LEU A 886 19.77 -12.04 9.81
N GLY A 887 19.75 -11.45 8.61
CA GLY A 887 20.17 -12.10 7.36
C GLY A 887 21.57 -12.71 7.34
N SER A 888 22.52 -12.22 8.15
CA SER A 888 23.86 -12.83 8.31
C SER A 888 23.87 -14.18 9.01
N ARG A 889 22.81 -14.57 9.72
CA ARG A 889 22.73 -15.83 10.46
C ARG A 889 22.27 -17.01 9.60
N PHE A 890 21.82 -16.76 8.37
CA PHE A 890 21.21 -17.76 7.50
C PHE A 890 21.94 -17.86 6.18
N SER A 891 22.08 -19.09 5.66
CA SER A 891 22.60 -19.30 4.31
C SER A 891 21.56 -18.86 3.27
N ALA A 892 22.02 -18.48 2.07
CA ALA A 892 21.13 -18.16 0.96
C ALA A 892 20.23 -19.35 0.58
N GLU A 893 20.74 -20.57 0.71
CA GLU A 893 20.00 -21.80 0.43
C GLU A 893 18.87 -22.05 1.44
N GLN A 894 19.12 -21.79 2.73
CA GLN A 894 18.08 -21.93 3.76
C GLN A 894 16.97 -20.90 3.55
N LYS A 895 17.34 -19.63 3.38
CA LYS A 895 16.40 -18.53 3.09
C LYS A 895 15.51 -18.82 1.89
N ARG A 896 16.09 -19.41 0.83
CA ARG A 896 15.35 -19.82 -0.35
C ARG A 896 14.34 -20.92 -0.05
N ARG A 897 14.75 -22.00 0.63
CA ARG A 897 13.85 -23.11 0.98
C ARG A 897 12.68 -22.65 1.85
N ASP A 898 12.98 -21.84 2.87
CA ASP A 898 11.97 -21.33 3.78
C ASP A 898 11.02 -20.37 3.05
N PHE A 899 11.54 -19.47 2.21
CA PHE A 899 10.70 -18.61 1.35
C PHE A 899 9.78 -19.43 0.43
N GLU A 900 10.31 -20.41 -0.30
CA GLU A 900 9.54 -21.27 -1.20
C GLU A 900 8.44 -22.06 -0.46
N TYR A 901 8.67 -22.42 0.80
CA TYR A 901 7.69 -23.12 1.64
C TYR A 901 6.59 -22.19 2.16
N TYR A 902 6.95 -21.01 2.69
CA TYR A 902 6.05 -20.14 3.44
C TYR A 902 5.33 -19.08 2.59
N ASP A 903 5.92 -18.62 1.48
CA ASP A 903 5.29 -17.61 0.61
C ASP A 903 3.91 -18.05 0.09
N PRO A 904 3.70 -19.30 -0.39
CA PRO A 904 2.38 -19.77 -0.83
C PRO A 904 1.35 -19.91 0.29
N LEU A 905 1.78 -19.96 1.56
CA LEU A 905 0.91 -20.11 2.73
C LEU A 905 0.45 -18.75 3.29
N THR A 906 0.99 -17.65 2.78
CA THR A 906 0.80 -16.29 3.34
C THR A 906 -0.31 -15.53 2.62
N THR A 907 -1.35 -15.13 3.34
CA THR A 907 -2.55 -14.50 2.74
C THR A 907 -2.33 -13.06 2.28
N GLY A 908 -1.42 -12.33 2.95
CA GLY A 908 -1.26 -10.89 2.77
C GLY A 908 -2.45 -10.09 3.30
N ASP A 909 -3.19 -10.64 4.28
CA ASP A 909 -4.30 -9.96 4.96
C ASP A 909 -3.80 -8.80 5.84
N SER A 910 -2.50 -8.77 6.12
CA SER A 910 -1.79 -7.64 6.69
C SER A 910 -1.05 -6.85 5.61
N THR A 911 -1.11 -5.52 5.68
CA THR A 911 -0.33 -4.63 4.81
C THR A 911 1.17 -4.74 5.03
N LEU A 912 1.62 -5.29 6.17
CA LEU A 912 3.03 -5.47 6.51
C LEU A 912 3.71 -6.60 5.74
N SER A 913 2.96 -7.63 5.34
CA SER A 913 3.51 -8.87 4.75
C SER A 913 4.23 -8.64 3.42
N ALA A 914 3.65 -7.79 2.57
CA ALA A 914 4.11 -7.58 1.20
C ALA A 914 5.53 -6.99 1.14
N ALA A 915 5.94 -6.20 2.13
CA ALA A 915 7.29 -5.66 2.21
C ALA A 915 8.34 -6.77 2.29
N VAL A 916 8.17 -7.68 3.24
CA VAL A 916 9.11 -8.76 3.52
C VAL A 916 9.11 -9.79 2.40
N GLN A 917 7.92 -10.14 1.88
CA GLN A 917 7.80 -11.03 0.72
C GLN A 917 8.52 -10.44 -0.50
N SER A 918 8.40 -9.13 -0.74
CA SER A 918 9.12 -8.45 -1.82
C SER A 918 10.64 -8.54 -1.65
N ILE A 919 11.13 -8.21 -0.45
CA ILE A 919 12.57 -8.21 -0.13
C ILE A 919 13.16 -9.61 -0.27
N MET A 920 12.52 -10.61 0.34
CA MET A 920 13.04 -11.98 0.33
C MET A 920 12.96 -12.59 -1.07
N ALA A 921 11.83 -12.41 -1.78
CA ALA A 921 11.71 -12.84 -3.17
C ALA A 921 12.82 -12.27 -4.05
N ALA A 922 13.14 -10.97 -3.89
CA ALA A 922 14.24 -10.34 -4.61
C ALA A 922 15.58 -11.00 -4.24
N GLU A 923 15.87 -11.16 -2.95
CA GLU A 923 17.12 -11.75 -2.45
C GLU A 923 17.36 -13.16 -3.00
N VAL A 924 16.33 -14.02 -2.98
CA VAL A 924 16.44 -15.44 -3.36
C VAL A 924 16.29 -15.70 -4.87
N GLY A 925 15.90 -14.69 -5.66
CA GLY A 925 15.93 -14.74 -7.14
C GLY A 925 14.57 -14.80 -7.85
N TYR A 926 13.46 -14.60 -7.14
CA TYR A 926 12.10 -14.53 -7.72
C TYR A 926 11.72 -13.08 -8.05
N GLN A 927 12.25 -12.54 -9.16
CA GLN A 927 12.10 -11.13 -9.51
C GLN A 927 10.66 -10.74 -9.81
N ARG A 928 9.88 -11.59 -10.51
CA ARG A 928 8.49 -11.26 -10.83
C ARG A 928 7.64 -11.23 -9.57
N ARG A 929 7.80 -12.23 -8.67
CA ARG A 929 7.12 -12.23 -7.37
C ARG A 929 7.52 -11.03 -6.53
N ALA A 930 8.81 -10.69 -6.47
CA ALA A 930 9.30 -9.54 -5.71
C ALA A 930 8.63 -8.24 -6.13
N TYR A 931 8.53 -8.01 -7.46
CA TYR A 931 7.90 -6.82 -8.01
C TYR A 931 6.38 -6.81 -7.77
N ARG A 932 5.71 -7.97 -7.84
CA ARG A 932 4.29 -8.12 -7.51
C ARG A 932 4.00 -7.69 -6.07
N HIS A 933 4.74 -8.22 -5.10
CA HIS A 933 4.58 -7.85 -3.69
C HIS A 933 4.88 -6.36 -3.45
N PHE A 934 5.92 -5.84 -4.10
CA PHE A 934 6.24 -4.40 -4.06
C PHE A 934 5.08 -3.53 -4.55
N ARG A 935 4.48 -3.86 -5.70
CA ARG A 935 3.35 -3.09 -6.26
C ARG A 935 2.14 -3.08 -5.32
N ARG A 936 1.76 -4.23 -4.77
CA ARG A 936 0.61 -4.31 -3.85
C ARG A 936 0.79 -3.40 -2.63
N MET A 937 1.99 -3.36 -2.08
CA MET A 937 2.32 -2.46 -0.97
C MET A 937 2.33 -0.98 -1.40
N LEU A 938 3.04 -0.65 -2.48
CA LEU A 938 3.20 0.73 -2.97
C LEU A 938 1.86 1.44 -3.20
N TRP A 939 0.88 0.69 -3.71
CA TRP A 939 -0.44 1.20 -4.09
C TRP A 939 -1.50 1.02 -3.01
N THR A 940 -1.17 0.48 -1.83
CA THR A 940 -2.14 0.14 -0.77
C THR A 940 -3.14 1.27 -0.50
N ASP A 941 -2.65 2.49 -0.27
CA ASP A 941 -3.52 3.63 0.03
C ASP A 941 -4.01 4.37 -1.21
N LEU A 942 -3.13 4.66 -2.17
CA LEU A 942 -3.48 5.40 -3.39
C LEU A 942 -4.58 4.69 -4.20
N ALA A 943 -4.63 3.36 -4.14
CA ALA A 943 -5.61 2.51 -4.80
C ALA A 943 -6.68 1.95 -3.85
N ASN A 944 -6.59 2.25 -2.55
CA ASN A 944 -7.48 1.72 -1.52
C ASN A 944 -7.62 0.18 -1.57
N LEU A 945 -6.51 -0.56 -1.72
CA LEU A 945 -6.53 -2.02 -1.98
C LEU A 945 -7.16 -2.85 -0.86
N HIS A 946 -7.16 -2.33 0.36
CA HIS A 946 -7.76 -2.95 1.55
C HIS A 946 -9.15 -2.39 1.89
N ALA A 947 -9.71 -1.52 1.04
CA ALA A 947 -11.02 -0.88 1.21
C ALA A 947 -11.22 -0.15 2.56
N ASN A 948 -10.13 0.31 3.18
CA ASN A 948 -10.13 0.93 4.51
C ASN A 948 -9.19 2.14 4.59
N THR A 949 -8.68 2.67 3.47
CA THR A 949 -7.85 3.90 3.47
C THR A 949 -8.62 5.10 4.01
N ALA A 950 -9.95 5.09 3.96
CA ALA A 950 -10.77 6.13 4.57
C ALA A 950 -10.51 6.34 6.08
N ASP A 951 -10.03 5.29 6.78
CA ASP A 951 -9.71 5.32 8.22
C ASP A 951 -8.32 5.90 8.52
N GLY A 952 -7.54 6.26 7.50
CA GLY A 952 -6.16 6.73 7.63
C GLY A 952 -5.16 5.86 6.86
N VAL A 953 -4.00 6.44 6.58
CA VAL A 953 -2.92 5.82 5.79
C VAL A 953 -2.31 4.60 6.49
N HIS A 954 -1.65 3.70 5.76
CA HIS A 954 -0.94 2.56 6.34
C HIS A 954 0.55 2.86 6.51
N VAL A 955 0.95 3.46 7.63
CA VAL A 955 2.33 3.95 7.85
C VAL A 955 3.37 2.83 7.73
N ALA A 956 3.04 1.62 8.21
CA ALA A 956 3.91 0.45 8.06
C ALA A 956 4.16 0.07 6.59
N ALA A 957 3.15 0.16 5.71
CA ALA A 957 3.29 -0.13 4.28
C ALA A 957 4.18 0.92 3.58
N MET A 958 4.14 2.17 4.04
CA MET A 958 5.01 3.24 3.54
C MET A 958 6.47 2.98 3.91
N GLY A 959 6.72 2.57 5.16
CA GLY A 959 8.06 2.16 5.61
C GLY A 959 8.55 0.93 4.87
N GLY A 960 7.66 -0.04 4.67
CA GLY A 960 7.87 -1.21 3.83
C GLY A 960 8.24 -0.86 2.38
N THR A 961 7.62 0.17 1.80
CA THR A 961 7.93 0.63 0.43
C THR A 961 9.38 1.08 0.31
N TRP A 962 9.86 1.86 1.27
CA TRP A 962 11.26 2.25 1.33
C TRP A 962 12.19 1.04 1.55
N LEU A 963 11.83 0.13 2.46
CA LEU A 963 12.58 -1.10 2.71
C LEU A 963 12.68 -2.00 1.48
N ALA A 964 11.61 -2.20 0.73
CA ALA A 964 11.64 -2.99 -0.50
C ALA A 964 12.53 -2.37 -1.58
N LEU A 965 12.52 -1.05 -1.72
CA LEU A 965 13.41 -0.34 -2.64
C LEU A 965 14.88 -0.48 -2.22
N VAL A 966 15.20 -0.19 -0.96
CA VAL A 966 16.59 -0.06 -0.48
C VAL A 966 17.17 -1.41 -0.04
N CYS A 967 16.45 -2.16 0.80
CA CYS A 967 16.87 -3.47 1.29
C CYS A 967 16.52 -4.61 0.33
N GLY A 968 15.44 -4.51 -0.44
CA GLY A 968 15.07 -5.51 -1.46
C GLY A 968 15.89 -5.33 -2.74
N PHE A 969 15.52 -4.35 -3.57
CA PHE A 969 16.14 -4.15 -4.89
C PHE A 969 17.55 -3.55 -4.80
N GLY A 970 17.79 -2.64 -3.86
CA GLY A 970 19.13 -2.13 -3.56
C GLY A 970 20.03 -3.16 -2.87
N GLY A 971 19.43 -4.19 -2.25
CA GLY A 971 20.15 -5.27 -1.58
C GLY A 971 20.87 -4.87 -0.29
N LEU A 972 20.49 -3.76 0.35
CA LEU A 972 21.15 -3.26 1.56
C LEU A 972 20.94 -4.19 2.77
N ARG A 973 22.02 -4.54 3.46
CA ARG A 973 22.04 -5.18 4.79
C ARG A 973 23.07 -4.51 5.70
N ASP A 974 22.74 -4.36 6.98
CA ASP A 974 23.54 -3.68 8.01
C ASP A 974 23.65 -4.46 9.33
N ASP A 975 23.02 -5.63 9.43
CA ASP A 975 22.90 -6.47 10.63
C ASP A 975 24.25 -7.01 11.17
N ALA A 976 25.31 -6.96 10.35
CA ALA A 976 26.68 -7.33 10.74
C ALA A 976 27.55 -6.13 11.18
N GLY A 977 26.98 -4.94 11.33
CA GLY A 977 27.70 -3.73 11.73
C GLY A 977 28.50 -3.05 10.60
N GLU A 978 28.31 -3.48 9.36
CA GLU A 978 28.89 -2.92 8.13
C GLU A 978 27.80 -2.82 7.05
N LEU A 979 27.95 -1.86 6.12
CA LEU A 979 27.04 -1.73 4.98
C LEU A 979 27.39 -2.77 3.90
N ARG A 980 26.43 -3.63 3.57
CA ARG A 980 26.56 -4.66 2.54
C ARG A 980 25.46 -4.50 1.50
N PHE A 981 25.80 -4.70 0.23
CA PHE A 981 24.91 -4.58 -0.90
C PHE A 981 24.97 -5.83 -1.77
N ASP A 982 23.82 -6.45 -2.01
CA ASP A 982 23.63 -7.50 -3.00
C ASP A 982 22.44 -7.18 -3.93
N PRO A 983 22.63 -6.36 -4.98
CA PRO A 983 21.52 -5.74 -5.72
C PRO A 983 20.65 -6.70 -6.53
N ARG A 984 19.37 -6.36 -6.69
CA ARG A 984 18.30 -7.15 -7.34
C ARG A 984 17.31 -6.26 -8.11
N LEU A 985 17.78 -5.53 -9.13
CA LEU A 985 16.95 -4.57 -9.85
C LEU A 985 15.82 -5.26 -10.65
N PRO A 986 14.53 -4.87 -10.49
CA PRO A 986 13.40 -5.49 -11.22
C PRO A 986 13.56 -5.36 -12.73
N ALA A 987 13.34 -6.43 -13.51
CA ALA A 987 13.59 -6.51 -14.97
C ALA A 987 13.18 -5.26 -15.81
N GLY A 988 12.04 -4.64 -15.50
CA GLY A 988 11.52 -3.45 -16.20
C GLY A 988 12.20 -2.12 -15.84
N TRP A 989 13.13 -2.10 -14.87
CA TRP A 989 13.83 -0.89 -14.43
C TRP A 989 15.24 -0.83 -15.01
N SER A 990 15.64 0.38 -15.39
CA SER A 990 16.98 0.71 -15.88
C SER A 990 17.91 1.20 -14.76
N ALA A 991 17.33 1.87 -13.74
CA ALA A 991 18.07 2.36 -12.59
C ALA A 991 17.19 2.57 -11.34
N LEU A 992 17.85 2.53 -10.19
CA LEU A 992 17.35 2.89 -8.86
C LEU A 992 18.39 3.78 -8.18
N GLU A 993 18.00 4.94 -7.67
CA GLU A 993 18.87 5.85 -6.92
C GLU A 993 18.24 6.20 -5.58
N PHE A 994 19.02 6.19 -4.50
CA PHE A 994 18.55 6.54 -3.16
C PHE A 994 19.67 7.14 -2.31
N ARG A 995 19.29 7.66 -1.14
CA ARG A 995 20.16 8.34 -0.17
C ARG A 995 20.20 7.54 1.13
N LEU A 996 21.36 7.56 1.80
CA LEU A 996 21.57 6.89 3.09
C LEU A 996 22.44 7.76 3.99
N GLY A 997 22.04 7.93 5.25
CA GLY A 997 22.92 8.35 6.34
C GLY A 997 23.57 7.14 7.00
N TRP A 998 24.88 7.21 7.25
CA TRP A 998 25.62 6.17 7.97
C TRP A 998 26.72 6.81 8.81
N ARG A 999 26.59 6.71 10.14
CA ARG A 999 27.55 7.20 11.14
C ARG A 999 28.01 8.62 10.88
N GLY A 1000 27.05 9.52 10.68
CA GLY A 1000 27.29 10.94 10.38
C GLY A 1000 27.69 11.26 8.94
N SER A 1001 27.81 10.26 8.07
CA SER A 1001 28.15 10.44 6.65
C SER A 1001 26.92 10.27 5.76
N ALA A 1002 26.83 11.06 4.69
CA ALA A 1002 25.71 11.02 3.74
C ALA A 1002 26.17 10.40 2.41
N LEU A 1003 25.49 9.35 1.97
CA LEU A 1003 25.78 8.63 0.73
C LEU A 1003 24.65 8.78 -0.28
N ARG A 1004 25.02 8.87 -1.56
CA ARG A 1004 24.14 8.60 -2.69
C ARG A 1004 24.50 7.25 -3.29
N VAL A 1005 23.52 6.37 -3.44
CA VAL A 1005 23.67 5.08 -4.10
C VAL A 1005 22.91 5.10 -5.41
N LYS A 1006 23.55 4.72 -6.52
CA LYS A 1006 22.94 4.60 -7.84
C LYS A 1006 23.17 3.20 -8.39
N LEU A 1007 22.10 2.42 -8.47
CA LEU A 1007 22.07 1.10 -9.05
C LEU A 1007 21.60 1.16 -10.51
N SER A 1008 22.25 0.39 -11.36
CA SER A 1008 21.90 0.11 -12.75
C SER A 1008 22.07 -1.39 -13.01
N ARG A 1009 21.68 -1.89 -14.19
CA ARG A 1009 21.89 -3.31 -14.57
C ARG A 1009 23.34 -3.77 -14.43
N ALA A 1010 24.29 -2.96 -14.87
CA ALA A 1010 25.69 -3.34 -15.01
C ALA A 1010 26.59 -2.82 -13.88
N SER A 1011 26.08 -1.99 -12.97
CA SER A 1011 26.90 -1.41 -11.90
C SER A 1011 26.09 -0.85 -10.74
N ILE A 1012 26.72 -0.81 -9.57
CA ILE A 1012 26.30 -0.01 -8.42
C ILE A 1012 27.36 1.06 -8.15
N GLY A 1013 26.92 2.31 -8.03
CA GLY A 1013 27.76 3.46 -7.74
C GLY A 1013 27.43 4.07 -6.38
N PHE A 1014 28.45 4.56 -5.70
CA PHE A 1014 28.37 5.27 -4.43
C PHE A 1014 29.03 6.63 -4.57
N ARG A 1015 28.42 7.65 -4.00
CA ARG A 1015 29.04 8.97 -3.87
C ARG A 1015 28.91 9.45 -2.43
N LEU A 1016 30.03 9.76 -1.79
CA LEU A 1016 30.07 10.49 -0.53
C LEU A 1016 29.64 11.93 -0.80
N LEU A 1017 28.59 12.36 -0.11
CA LEU A 1017 28.02 13.70 -0.24
C LEU A 1017 28.57 14.60 0.87
N ASP A 1018 28.69 14.04 2.07
CA ASP A 1018 29.19 14.71 3.27
C ASP A 1018 29.67 13.66 4.29
N GLY A 1019 30.55 14.06 5.21
CA GLY A 1019 31.08 13.21 6.28
C GLY A 1019 32.36 12.44 5.95
N ALA A 1020 32.62 11.38 6.72
CA ALA A 1020 33.86 10.61 6.66
C ALA A 1020 33.77 9.47 5.61
N PRO A 1021 34.91 8.92 5.17
CA PRO A 1021 34.92 7.76 4.28
C PRO A 1021 34.14 6.57 4.84
N VAL A 1022 33.30 5.94 4.01
CA VAL A 1022 32.41 4.84 4.45
C VAL A 1022 32.85 3.50 3.85
N PRO A 1023 33.18 2.48 4.68
CA PRO A 1023 33.41 1.13 4.19
C PRO A 1023 32.10 0.49 3.74
N VAL A 1024 32.10 -0.10 2.55
CA VAL A 1024 30.96 -0.83 1.98
C VAL A 1024 31.42 -2.17 1.42
N ARG A 1025 30.54 -3.17 1.43
CA ARG A 1025 30.74 -4.41 0.68
C ARG A 1025 29.71 -4.55 -0.42
N VAL A 1026 30.16 -4.95 -1.60
CA VAL A 1026 29.29 -5.26 -2.74
C VAL A 1026 29.55 -6.70 -3.15
N ARG A 1027 28.54 -7.57 -3.02
CA ARG A 1027 28.64 -9.01 -3.33
C ARG A 1027 29.88 -9.70 -2.70
N GLY A 1028 30.21 -9.30 -1.47
CA GLY A 1028 31.33 -9.85 -0.68
C GLY A 1028 32.66 -9.08 -0.82
N GLU A 1029 32.85 -8.31 -1.88
CA GLU A 1029 34.05 -7.50 -2.09
C GLU A 1029 33.99 -6.18 -1.32
N ALA A 1030 35.09 -5.78 -0.70
CA ALA A 1030 35.16 -4.58 0.15
C ALA A 1030 35.67 -3.36 -0.63
N PHE A 1031 35.02 -2.22 -0.40
CA PHE A 1031 35.35 -0.92 -0.96
C PHE A 1031 35.29 0.15 0.14
N VAL A 1032 35.94 1.29 -0.09
CA VAL A 1032 35.83 2.47 0.77
C VAL A 1032 35.35 3.63 -0.09
N VAL A 1033 34.29 4.29 0.35
CA VAL A 1033 33.69 5.44 -0.34
C VAL A 1033 34.22 6.72 0.30
N ASP A 1034 35.26 7.30 -0.28
CA ASP A 1034 35.86 8.60 0.08
C ASP A 1034 35.59 9.70 -0.97
N GLY A 1035 34.83 9.36 -2.01
CA GLY A 1035 34.46 10.21 -3.13
C GLY A 1035 33.39 9.52 -3.97
N GLU A 1036 33.66 9.31 -5.27
CA GLU A 1036 32.80 8.49 -6.14
C GLU A 1036 33.43 7.13 -6.42
N VAL A 1037 32.70 6.06 -6.10
CA VAL A 1037 33.10 4.67 -6.32
C VAL A 1037 32.08 4.01 -7.21
N LYS A 1038 32.51 3.31 -8.26
CA LYS A 1038 31.63 2.54 -9.14
C LYS A 1038 32.11 1.10 -9.20
N VAL A 1039 31.23 0.18 -8.84
CA VAL A 1039 31.47 -1.27 -8.87
C VAL A 1039 30.70 -1.87 -10.02
N THR A 1040 31.40 -2.52 -10.95
CA THR A 1040 30.77 -3.26 -12.06
C THR A 1040 30.16 -4.55 -11.54
N LEU A 1041 28.96 -4.89 -12.03
CA LEU A 1041 28.23 -6.10 -11.68
C LEU A 1041 28.20 -7.01 -12.91
N ALA A 1042 28.71 -8.24 -12.78
CA ALA A 1042 28.60 -9.25 -13.83
C ALA A 1042 27.15 -9.73 -14.02
N ASP A 1043 26.42 -9.80 -12.91
CA ASP A 1043 25.02 -10.20 -12.79
C ASP A 1043 24.44 -9.59 -11.49
N GLN A 1044 23.15 -9.81 -11.26
CA GLN A 1044 22.43 -9.38 -10.06
C GLN A 1044 21.74 -10.57 -9.39
N GLY A 1045 22.46 -11.68 -9.26
CA GLY A 1045 21.94 -12.92 -8.70
C GLY A 1045 21.10 -13.75 -9.69
N PRO A 1046 20.67 -14.94 -9.26
CA PRO A 1046 19.85 -15.82 -10.09
C PRO A 1046 18.46 -15.21 -10.36
N VAL A 1047 17.89 -15.56 -11.50
CA VAL A 1047 16.48 -15.30 -11.85
C VAL A 1047 15.80 -16.65 -11.99
N LEU A 1048 14.85 -16.94 -11.10
CA LEU A 1048 14.24 -18.27 -10.94
C LEU A 1048 12.81 -18.36 -11.47
N ASP A 1049 12.12 -17.23 -11.63
CA ASP A 1049 10.81 -17.15 -12.26
C ASP A 1049 10.88 -16.68 -13.71
#